data_AF-A0A835NH52-F1
#
_entry.id   AF-A0A835NH52-F1
#
_cell.length_a   1.000
_cell.length_b   1.000
_cell.length_c   1.000
_cell.angle_alpha   90.00
_cell.angle_beta   90.00
_cell.angle_gamma   90.00
#
_symmetry.space_group_name_H-M   'P 1'
#
loop_
_entity.id
_entity.type
_entity.pdbx_description
1 polymer ?
#
loop_
_entity_poly.entity_id
_entity_poly.type
_entity_poly.pdbx_seq_one_letter_code
_entity_poly.pdbx_strand_id
1 'polypeptide(L)'
;CPALLSPIPVPGQGQCLCWEPPRRCRAWPSRSQRGRSLTMAKRGSSSRARGDKPDALAALQAANEELRAKLTDIQIELQQEKSKVSKLEREKNQEVKQIKEHEQHKSTVVVTELKVKLHEDKMKELQAVRETLLRQHEAELLRVIKIKDNEIQRLQTLLNAVRDGAPDKVKTVLLSEAKEEAKRGFEVEKIKMQQEISELKGAKKQVEEALTMVIQADKMKAAEIRSVYHLHQEEITRIKRECEREIRRLMEEIKFKDRAVFVLERELGVRAGHAQRLQLQKEALDEQLSQLKESDRHLSSPKRELPYASGAGDASDHSGSPEQQLDEKDARRFQLKIAELSGIIRKLEDRNALLEAESQYKPILDKNKRLSRKNEELSHALRRMENKLKFVTQENIAMRQRTGAIRRPSSLNDLDHSQEEREVDFLRLQVIEQQNIIDELSKTLETAGYVKSVMERDKLLRFRKQRKKMTRIPKGSLSVPQPPVPPDPALCQKPVVETFFGYDEEASLESDGSSISYQTDRTDQTPCTPEDDLEETREQLQAEIHRSQAQIEDLEKALAEQGQIRHMEAEEARLKHDVQDVKDQNELLEFRILELEQCLSFQERERRSPAITFLHGPFTEGKSPLQVYCEAEGVTDIVVAELMKKLDILGDNANLTNEEQVVIIQARTVLTLAEKELFSKQKGYLDDELDFRKQSLDQAHKQILELEAMLYDALQQEAGAKISELLSEEEKEKLKSAVEQWKR
;
A
#
# COMPACT_ATOMS: atom_id res chain seq x y z
N CYS A 1 -9.58 -46.74 -50.15
CA CYS A 1 -8.53 -47.63 -49.62
C CYS A 1 -8.36 -47.38 -48.14
N PRO A 2 -8.61 -48.37 -47.27
CA PRO A 2 -8.39 -48.28 -45.84
C PRO A 2 -7.09 -48.97 -45.38
N ALA A 3 -6.74 -48.73 -44.11
CA ALA A 3 -6.04 -49.62 -43.19
C ALA A 3 -4.50 -49.80 -43.26
N LEU A 4 -4.00 -50.33 -42.12
CA LEU A 4 -2.69 -50.93 -41.81
C LEU A 4 -1.58 -49.92 -41.37
N LEU A 5 -0.92 -50.07 -40.20
CA LEU A 5 -0.94 -51.12 -39.15
C LEU A 5 -0.55 -50.59 -37.75
N SER A 6 -1.12 -51.22 -36.71
CA SER A 6 -0.76 -51.17 -35.27
C SER A 6 0.53 -52.01 -34.98
N PRO A 7 1.03 -52.29 -33.74
CA PRO A 7 0.46 -52.04 -32.40
C PRO A 7 1.41 -51.66 -31.22
N ILE A 8 0.78 -51.18 -30.13
CA ILE A 8 0.93 -51.55 -28.70
C ILE A 8 2.26 -52.18 -28.22
N PRO A 9 2.85 -51.63 -27.14
CA PRO A 9 3.10 -52.43 -25.93
C PRO A 9 2.47 -51.85 -24.66
N VAL A 10 1.91 -52.74 -23.82
CA VAL A 10 1.44 -52.52 -22.43
C VAL A 10 2.05 -53.68 -21.64
N PRO A 11 2.78 -53.45 -20.52
CA PRO A 11 2.12 -53.39 -19.22
C PRO A 11 2.76 -52.47 -18.14
N GLY A 12 1.94 -52.03 -17.19
CA GLY A 12 2.41 -51.39 -15.95
C GLY A 12 1.38 -50.41 -15.36
N GLN A 13 0.75 -50.77 -14.25
CA GLN A 13 -0.16 -49.87 -13.53
C GLN A 13 0.63 -48.79 -12.77
N GLY A 14 0.17 -47.54 -12.80
CA GLY A 14 0.69 -46.45 -11.98
C GLY A 14 -0.35 -45.32 -11.90
N GLN A 15 -0.87 -45.05 -10.71
CA GLN A 15 -1.93 -44.06 -10.48
C GLN A 15 -1.35 -42.71 -10.01
N CYS A 16 -1.97 -41.62 -10.47
CA CYS A 16 -2.09 -40.29 -9.84
C CYS A 16 -0.83 -39.53 -9.37
N LEU A 17 -0.77 -38.22 -9.66
CA LEU A 17 -1.11 -37.16 -8.68
C LEU A 17 -1.01 -35.74 -9.29
N CYS A 18 -1.97 -34.88 -8.93
CA CYS A 18 -1.95 -33.44 -9.21
C CYS A 18 -1.48 -32.67 -7.96
N TRP A 19 -1.01 -31.42 -8.14
CA TRP A 19 -0.56 -30.55 -7.04
C TRP A 19 -1.55 -29.42 -6.74
N GLU A 20 -1.77 -29.15 -5.45
CA GLU A 20 -2.61 -28.08 -4.88
C GLU A 20 -1.78 -27.14 -3.96
N PRO A 21 -2.26 -25.92 -3.64
CA PRO A 21 -1.51 -24.93 -2.86
C PRO A 21 -1.49 -25.18 -1.33
N PRO A 22 -0.49 -24.62 -0.60
CA PRO A 22 -0.14 -25.09 0.74
C PRO A 22 -1.09 -24.60 1.85
N ARG A 23 -1.59 -25.55 2.66
CA ARG A 23 -2.29 -25.29 3.93
C ARG A 23 -1.36 -25.45 5.14
N ARG A 24 -1.61 -24.62 6.14
CA ARG A 24 -1.00 -24.59 7.49
C ARG A 24 -0.73 -26.00 8.05
N CYS A 25 0.54 -26.29 8.37
CA CYS A 25 0.90 -27.46 9.15
C CYS A 25 0.34 -27.36 10.58
N ARG A 26 -0.41 -28.38 11.03
CA ARG A 26 -0.64 -28.65 12.45
C ARG A 26 0.13 -29.91 12.86
N ALA A 27 0.54 -29.91 14.12
CA ALA A 27 1.31 -30.92 14.82
C ALA A 27 1.08 -32.39 14.41
N TRP A 28 2.17 -33.14 14.29
CA TRP A 28 2.17 -34.59 14.27
C TRP A 28 1.87 -35.19 15.66
N PRO A 29 1.14 -36.32 15.75
CA PRO A 29 0.88 -37.00 17.01
C PRO A 29 1.99 -38.00 17.34
N SER A 30 2.82 -37.69 18.34
CA SER A 30 3.83 -38.63 18.84
C SER A 30 3.17 -39.76 19.62
N ARG A 31 3.35 -41.01 19.15
CA ARG A 31 2.87 -42.22 19.83
C ARG A 31 3.51 -42.34 21.22
N SER A 32 2.67 -42.57 22.22
CA SER A 32 3.11 -42.97 23.56
C SER A 32 3.66 -44.40 23.55
N GLN A 33 4.92 -44.58 23.95
CA GLN A 33 5.37 -45.82 24.57
C GLN A 33 5.34 -45.64 26.09
N ARG A 34 4.70 -46.57 26.80
CA ARG A 34 4.75 -46.66 28.27
C ARG A 34 5.88 -47.59 28.67
N GLY A 35 6.66 -47.21 29.67
CA GLY A 35 7.46 -48.17 30.43
C GLY A 35 6.61 -48.94 31.44
N ARG A 36 7.08 -50.14 31.81
CA ARG A 36 7.00 -50.76 33.14
C ARG A 36 8.33 -51.50 33.31
N SER A 37 9.16 -51.13 34.28
CA SER A 37 9.04 -51.48 35.70
C SER A 37 9.26 -52.98 35.95
N LEU A 38 10.49 -53.32 36.33
CA LEU A 38 10.87 -54.61 36.90
C LEU A 38 10.57 -54.59 38.40
N THR A 39 9.83 -55.57 38.90
CA THR A 39 9.59 -55.81 40.33
C THR A 39 10.22 -57.13 40.79
N MET A 40 10.80 -57.09 41.99
CA MET A 40 11.35 -58.19 42.82
C MET A 40 10.71 -59.60 42.62
N ALA A 41 11.38 -60.74 42.90
CA ALA A 41 12.02 -61.04 44.18
C ALA A 41 12.76 -62.41 44.32
N LYS A 42 13.73 -62.42 45.25
CA LYS A 42 13.96 -63.41 46.36
C LYS A 42 14.99 -64.57 46.24
N ARG A 43 15.82 -64.65 47.31
CA ARG A 43 16.71 -65.73 47.83
C ARG A 43 18.10 -65.86 47.17
N GLY A 44 19.23 -65.97 47.89
CA GLY A 44 19.49 -65.78 49.34
C GLY A 44 20.83 -66.35 49.85
N SER A 45 21.37 -65.82 50.98
CA SER A 45 22.57 -66.29 51.74
C SER A 45 23.95 -66.11 51.05
N SER A 46 25.07 -65.74 51.69
CA SER A 46 25.41 -65.52 53.12
C SER A 46 26.77 -64.78 53.27
N SER A 47 27.05 -64.19 54.47
CA SER A 47 28.36 -63.68 54.98
C SER A 47 28.94 -62.41 54.31
N ARG A 48 29.68 -61.46 54.91
CA ARG A 48 30.16 -61.08 56.28
C ARG A 48 30.75 -59.63 56.15
N ALA A 49 31.01 -58.78 57.16
CA ALA A 49 30.50 -58.53 58.52
C ALA A 49 31.23 -57.28 59.12
N ARG A 50 30.66 -56.60 60.15
CA ARG A 50 31.10 -55.31 60.80
C ARG A 50 30.80 -54.05 59.95
N GLY A 51 30.42 -52.88 60.48
CA GLY A 51 30.03 -52.48 61.85
C GLY A 51 29.54 -51.01 61.89
N ASP A 52 28.64 -50.68 62.83
CA ASP A 52 28.21 -49.34 63.30
C ASP A 52 27.75 -48.24 62.30
N LYS A 53 26.41 -48.10 62.15
CA LYS A 53 25.60 -46.84 62.20
C LYS A 53 24.17 -47.03 61.59
N PRO A 54 23.18 -47.53 62.36
CA PRO A 54 21.83 -47.74 61.82
C PRO A 54 21.05 -46.45 61.54
N ASP A 55 21.23 -45.40 62.34
CA ASP A 55 20.38 -44.20 62.30
C ASP A 55 20.61 -43.32 61.05
N ALA A 56 21.84 -43.32 60.52
CA ALA A 56 22.21 -42.51 59.35
C ALA A 56 21.53 -42.99 58.05
N LEU A 57 21.38 -44.31 57.88
CA LEU A 57 20.71 -44.88 56.71
C LEU A 57 19.20 -44.65 56.77
N ALA A 58 18.59 -44.77 57.96
CA ALA A 58 17.17 -44.45 58.16
C ALA A 58 16.86 -42.97 57.87
N ALA A 59 17.71 -42.05 58.31
CA ALA A 59 17.58 -40.62 58.03
C ALA A 59 17.68 -40.29 56.52
N LEU A 60 18.63 -40.91 55.81
CA LEU A 60 18.76 -40.75 54.35
C LEU A 60 17.59 -41.34 53.58
N GLN A 61 16.98 -42.43 54.07
CA GLN A 61 15.79 -42.99 53.45
C GLN A 61 14.56 -42.08 53.66
N ALA A 62 14.35 -41.57 54.87
CA ALA A 62 13.28 -40.60 55.16
C ALA A 62 13.42 -39.32 54.32
N ALA A 63 14.64 -38.78 54.18
CA ALA A 63 14.90 -37.61 53.34
C ALA A 63 14.62 -37.88 51.85
N ASN A 64 14.90 -39.09 51.34
CA ASN A 64 14.55 -39.47 49.97
C ASN A 64 13.03 -39.64 49.75
N GLU A 65 12.31 -40.15 50.74
CA GLU A 65 10.85 -40.25 50.72
C GLU A 65 10.21 -38.85 50.77
N GLU A 66 10.75 -37.93 51.59
CA GLU A 66 10.34 -36.53 51.64
C GLU A 66 10.62 -35.78 50.32
N LEU A 67 11.79 -35.99 49.69
CA LEU A 67 12.11 -35.41 48.38
C LEU A 67 11.20 -35.94 47.27
N ARG A 68 10.81 -37.23 47.33
CA ARG A 68 9.83 -37.80 46.38
C ARG A 68 8.44 -37.21 46.58
N ALA A 69 7.99 -37.02 47.83
CA ALA A 69 6.72 -36.36 48.13
C ALA A 69 6.70 -34.92 47.61
N LYS A 70 7.75 -34.13 47.90
CA LYS A 70 7.90 -32.77 47.36
C LYS A 70 7.91 -32.71 45.84
N LEU A 71 8.56 -33.68 45.18
CA LEU A 71 8.56 -33.77 43.72
C LEU A 71 7.17 -34.11 43.14
N THR A 72 6.38 -34.96 43.81
CA THR A 72 4.99 -35.21 43.42
C THR A 72 4.08 -34.01 43.66
N ASP A 73 4.27 -33.28 44.76
CA ASP A 73 3.49 -32.07 45.06
C ASP A 73 3.76 -30.98 44.01
N ILE A 74 5.04 -30.70 43.70
CA ILE A 74 5.44 -29.77 42.63
C ILE A 74 4.88 -30.19 41.26
N GLN A 75 4.82 -31.49 40.96
CA GLN A 75 4.20 -31.98 39.73
C GLN A 75 2.69 -31.76 39.68
N ILE A 76 1.99 -31.92 40.81
CA ILE A 76 0.55 -31.64 40.94
C ILE A 76 0.29 -30.14 40.81
N GLU A 77 1.05 -29.29 41.50
CA GLU A 77 0.96 -27.83 41.42
C GLU A 77 1.20 -27.33 39.99
N LEU A 78 2.27 -27.80 39.32
CA LEU A 78 2.56 -27.46 37.93
C LEU A 78 1.41 -27.86 36.99
N GLN A 79 0.78 -29.00 37.22
CA GLN A 79 -0.35 -29.45 36.40
C GLN A 79 -1.62 -28.63 36.68
N GLN A 80 -1.85 -28.22 37.92
CA GLN A 80 -2.93 -27.29 38.28
C GLN A 80 -2.70 -25.91 37.65
N GLU A 81 -1.50 -25.35 37.71
CA GLU A 81 -1.18 -24.07 37.07
C GLU A 81 -1.33 -24.13 35.55
N LYS A 82 -0.88 -25.21 34.89
CA LYS A 82 -1.16 -25.43 33.46
C LYS A 82 -2.66 -25.43 33.14
N SER A 83 -3.50 -25.99 34.02
CA SER A 83 -4.96 -25.96 33.85
C SER A 83 -5.55 -24.55 34.01
N LYS A 84 -5.04 -23.76 34.96
CA LYS A 84 -5.43 -22.36 35.20
C LYS A 84 -5.04 -21.46 34.02
N VAL A 85 -3.80 -21.56 33.56
CA VAL A 85 -3.30 -20.83 32.37
C VAL A 85 -4.17 -21.17 31.16
N SER A 86 -4.42 -22.45 30.89
CA SER A 86 -5.26 -22.86 29.77
C SER A 86 -6.72 -22.34 29.88
N LYS A 87 -7.27 -22.20 31.10
CA LYS A 87 -8.59 -21.57 31.30
C LYS A 87 -8.55 -20.08 30.99
N LEU A 88 -7.57 -19.36 31.54
CA LEU A 88 -7.37 -17.92 31.29
C LEU A 88 -7.13 -17.60 29.81
N GLU A 89 -6.39 -18.45 29.09
CA GLU A 89 -6.22 -18.34 27.63
C GLU A 89 -7.56 -18.41 26.88
N ARG A 90 -8.45 -19.33 27.25
CA ARG A 90 -9.80 -19.42 26.63
C ARG A 90 -10.64 -18.19 26.94
N GLU A 91 -10.65 -17.75 28.19
CA GLU A 91 -11.37 -16.55 28.64
C GLU A 91 -10.87 -15.29 27.91
N LYS A 92 -9.55 -15.09 27.82
CA LYS A 92 -8.95 -13.96 27.08
C LYS A 92 -9.22 -14.00 25.58
N ASN A 93 -9.17 -15.18 24.95
CA ASN A 93 -9.56 -15.31 23.54
C ASN A 93 -11.05 -14.99 23.32
N GLN A 94 -11.93 -15.32 24.27
CA GLN A 94 -13.35 -14.98 24.21
C GLN A 94 -13.61 -13.49 24.43
N GLU A 95 -12.93 -12.85 25.38
CA GLU A 95 -12.96 -11.38 25.57
C GLU A 95 -12.52 -10.64 24.29
N VAL A 96 -11.39 -11.04 23.68
CA VAL A 96 -10.89 -10.43 22.43
C VAL A 96 -11.91 -10.59 21.28
N LYS A 97 -12.59 -11.73 21.19
CA LYS A 97 -13.65 -11.95 20.20
C LYS A 97 -14.84 -11.00 20.43
N GLN A 98 -15.30 -10.85 21.67
CA GLN A 98 -16.39 -9.95 22.04
C GLN A 98 -16.04 -8.47 21.78
N ILE A 99 -14.82 -8.04 22.10
CA ILE A 99 -14.34 -6.68 21.80
C ILE A 99 -14.39 -6.43 20.29
N LYS A 100 -13.87 -7.34 19.48
CA LYS A 100 -13.87 -7.24 18.02
C LYS A 100 -15.29 -7.18 17.43
N GLU A 101 -16.21 -8.01 17.92
CA GLU A 101 -17.62 -8.01 17.50
C GLU A 101 -18.32 -6.68 17.86
N HIS A 102 -18.05 -6.16 19.07
CA HIS A 102 -18.60 -4.89 19.53
C HIS A 102 -18.04 -3.67 18.76
N GLU A 103 -16.75 -3.67 18.41
CA GLU A 103 -16.13 -2.66 17.55
C GLU A 103 -16.68 -2.72 16.11
N GLN A 104 -16.86 -3.91 15.55
CA GLN A 104 -17.48 -4.10 14.24
C GLN A 104 -18.94 -3.60 14.22
N HIS A 105 -19.70 -3.84 15.30
CA HIS A 105 -21.05 -3.30 15.43
C HIS A 105 -21.07 -1.77 15.50
N LYS A 106 -20.19 -1.15 16.31
CA LYS A 106 -20.01 0.32 16.34
C LYS A 106 -19.69 0.91 14.97
N SER A 107 -18.74 0.31 14.26
CA SER A 107 -18.35 0.74 12.90
C SER A 107 -19.55 0.66 11.95
N THR A 108 -20.34 -0.41 12.04
CA THR A 108 -21.54 -0.62 11.21
C THR A 108 -22.61 0.44 11.50
N VAL A 109 -22.90 0.74 12.77
CA VAL A 109 -23.86 1.77 13.18
C VAL A 109 -23.43 3.15 12.63
N VAL A 110 -22.18 3.56 12.84
CA VAL A 110 -21.66 4.84 12.33
C VAL A 110 -21.76 4.92 10.80
N VAL A 111 -21.45 3.84 10.08
CA VAL A 111 -21.60 3.80 8.61
C VAL A 111 -23.07 3.93 8.19
N THR A 112 -24.02 3.30 8.92
CA THR A 112 -25.45 3.47 8.62
C THR A 112 -25.96 4.88 8.93
N GLU A 113 -25.56 5.49 10.05
CA GLU A 113 -25.92 6.88 10.37
C GLU A 113 -25.39 7.88 9.33
N LEU A 114 -24.14 7.72 8.89
CA LEU A 114 -23.56 8.56 7.86
C LEU A 114 -24.26 8.39 6.50
N LYS A 115 -24.67 7.17 6.15
CA LYS A 115 -25.48 6.91 4.94
C LYS A 115 -26.85 7.59 5.01
N VAL A 116 -27.53 7.53 6.15
CA VAL A 116 -28.83 8.18 6.35
C VAL A 116 -28.69 9.70 6.28
N LYS A 117 -27.70 10.29 6.97
CA LYS A 117 -27.43 11.74 6.92
C LYS A 117 -27.12 12.21 5.50
N LEU A 118 -26.25 11.50 4.78
CA LEU A 118 -25.91 11.82 3.38
C LEU A 118 -27.14 11.72 2.45
N HIS A 119 -28.05 10.78 2.69
CA HIS A 119 -29.31 10.69 1.94
C HIS A 119 -30.26 11.84 2.29
N GLU A 120 -30.40 12.18 3.58
CA GLU A 120 -31.22 13.29 4.05
C GLU A 120 -30.74 14.64 3.47
N ASP A 121 -29.43 14.87 3.48
CA ASP A 121 -28.84 16.11 2.94
C ASP A 121 -28.96 16.18 1.41
N LYS A 122 -28.76 15.07 0.69
CA LYS A 122 -29.10 14.98 -0.75
C LYS A 122 -30.56 15.31 -1.03
N MET A 123 -31.49 14.83 -0.20
CA MET A 123 -32.92 15.10 -0.38
C MET A 123 -33.26 16.58 -0.10
N LYS A 124 -32.59 17.22 0.87
CA LYS A 124 -32.70 18.67 1.11
C LYS A 124 -32.14 19.48 -0.07
N GLU A 125 -30.98 19.12 -0.60
CA GLU A 125 -30.38 19.77 -1.78
C GLU A 125 -31.29 19.64 -3.02
N LEU A 126 -31.77 18.42 -3.32
CA LEU A 126 -32.70 18.19 -4.43
C LEU A 126 -34.00 18.99 -4.27
N GLN A 127 -34.55 19.08 -3.06
CA GLN A 127 -35.74 19.90 -2.79
C GLN A 127 -35.44 21.40 -2.97
N ALA A 128 -34.29 21.89 -2.51
CA ALA A 128 -33.89 23.29 -2.68
C ALA A 128 -33.67 23.65 -4.15
N VAL A 129 -33.06 22.76 -4.95
CA VAL A 129 -32.92 22.92 -6.40
C VAL A 129 -34.29 22.93 -7.08
N ARG A 130 -35.18 22.01 -6.71
CA ARG A 130 -36.56 21.94 -7.25
C ARG A 130 -37.35 23.21 -6.97
N GLU A 131 -37.30 23.74 -5.75
CA GLU A 131 -37.96 25.00 -5.42
C GLU A 131 -37.35 26.20 -6.13
N THR A 132 -36.04 26.22 -6.33
CA THR A 132 -35.36 27.28 -7.10
C THR A 132 -35.81 27.25 -8.56
N LEU A 133 -35.89 26.07 -9.16
CA LEU A 133 -36.38 25.89 -10.53
C LEU A 133 -37.87 26.28 -10.69
N LEU A 134 -38.71 25.95 -9.69
CA LEU A 134 -40.11 26.38 -9.67
C LEU A 134 -40.23 27.91 -9.60
N ARG A 135 -39.50 28.58 -8.69
CA ARG A 135 -39.47 30.05 -8.60
C ARG A 135 -38.95 30.71 -9.89
N GLN A 136 -37.94 30.10 -10.53
CA GLN A 136 -37.45 30.55 -11.84
C GLN A 136 -38.53 30.43 -12.92
N HIS A 137 -39.25 29.30 -12.97
CA HIS A 137 -40.34 29.09 -13.93
C HIS A 137 -41.51 30.06 -13.70
N GLU A 138 -41.91 30.31 -12.45
CA GLU A 138 -42.92 31.32 -12.11
C GLU A 138 -42.48 32.73 -12.52
N ALA A 139 -41.21 33.09 -12.27
CA ALA A 139 -40.65 34.38 -12.69
C ALA A 139 -40.57 34.51 -14.22
N GLU A 140 -40.31 33.43 -14.95
CA GLU A 140 -40.34 33.40 -16.41
C GLU A 140 -41.76 33.57 -16.95
N LEU A 141 -42.73 32.84 -16.41
CA LEU A 141 -44.15 32.97 -16.76
C LEU A 141 -44.65 34.40 -16.56
N LEU A 142 -44.32 35.05 -15.43
CA LEU A 142 -44.66 36.46 -15.20
C LEU A 142 -43.98 37.41 -16.21
N ARG A 143 -42.74 37.12 -16.63
CA ARG A 143 -42.05 37.90 -17.66
C ARG A 143 -42.72 37.74 -19.03
N VAL A 144 -43.07 36.52 -19.41
CA VAL A 144 -43.79 36.20 -20.66
C VAL A 144 -45.18 36.83 -20.67
N ILE A 145 -45.94 36.74 -19.58
CA ILE A 145 -47.25 37.41 -19.44
C ILE A 145 -47.10 38.91 -19.69
N LYS A 146 -46.14 39.57 -19.01
CA LYS A 146 -45.89 41.01 -19.19
C LYS A 146 -45.52 41.38 -20.63
N ILE A 147 -44.73 40.55 -21.32
CA ILE A 147 -44.40 40.75 -22.75
C ILE A 147 -45.67 40.62 -23.61
N LYS A 148 -46.51 39.61 -23.36
CA LYS A 148 -47.75 39.39 -24.12
C LYS A 148 -48.80 40.48 -23.86
N ASP A 149 -48.94 40.96 -22.62
CA ASP A 149 -49.85 42.07 -22.29
C ASP A 149 -49.42 43.37 -23.00
N ASN A 150 -48.12 43.67 -23.04
CA ASN A 150 -47.58 44.80 -23.80
C ASN A 150 -47.88 44.67 -25.30
N GLU A 151 -47.67 43.49 -25.88
CA GLU A 151 -47.97 43.23 -27.31
C GLU A 151 -49.47 43.31 -27.60
N ILE A 152 -50.33 42.87 -26.69
CA ILE A 152 -51.79 43.00 -26.81
C ILE A 152 -52.19 44.48 -26.80
N GLN A 153 -51.67 45.30 -25.87
CA GLN A 153 -51.94 46.75 -25.83
C GLN A 153 -51.47 47.46 -27.11
N ARG A 154 -50.29 47.07 -27.60
CA ARG A 154 -49.70 47.56 -28.85
C ARG A 154 -50.58 47.22 -30.06
N LEU A 155 -50.97 45.96 -30.23
CA LEU A 155 -51.84 45.51 -31.32
C LEU A 155 -53.24 46.15 -31.26
N GLN A 156 -53.79 46.36 -30.06
CA GLN A 156 -55.03 47.11 -29.86
C GLN A 156 -54.91 48.57 -30.32
N THR A 157 -53.78 49.21 -30.03
CA THR A 157 -53.50 50.60 -30.45
C THR A 157 -53.39 50.71 -31.98
N LEU A 158 -52.69 49.77 -32.62
CA LEU A 158 -52.59 49.65 -34.08
C LEU A 158 -53.96 49.40 -34.74
N LEU A 159 -54.75 48.48 -34.19
CA LEU A 159 -56.08 48.14 -34.69
C LEU A 159 -57.02 49.35 -34.65
N ASN A 160 -56.99 50.15 -33.58
CA ASN A 160 -57.77 51.37 -33.48
C ASN A 160 -57.33 52.41 -34.54
N ALA A 161 -56.03 52.61 -34.74
CA ALA A 161 -55.52 53.55 -35.76
C ALA A 161 -55.90 53.16 -37.20
N VAL A 162 -55.99 51.87 -37.51
CA VAL A 162 -56.54 51.37 -38.79
C VAL A 162 -58.05 51.64 -38.88
N ARG A 163 -58.80 51.42 -37.79
CA ARG A 163 -60.26 51.60 -37.72
C ARG A 163 -60.69 53.05 -37.88
N ASP A 164 -59.87 53.99 -37.40
CA ASP A 164 -60.04 55.43 -37.55
C ASP A 164 -59.59 55.95 -38.94
N GLY A 165 -59.21 55.05 -39.86
CA GLY A 165 -58.96 55.39 -41.27
C GLY A 165 -57.63 56.12 -41.53
N ALA A 166 -56.61 55.93 -40.69
CA ALA A 166 -55.33 56.65 -40.80
C ALA A 166 -54.12 55.76 -41.18
N PRO A 167 -54.07 55.19 -42.41
CA PRO A 167 -53.03 54.24 -42.83
C PRO A 167 -51.61 54.83 -42.80
N ASP A 168 -51.45 56.13 -43.07
CA ASP A 168 -50.13 56.79 -42.99
C ASP A 168 -49.58 56.87 -41.56
N LYS A 169 -50.45 56.99 -40.55
CA LYS A 169 -50.04 56.93 -39.14
C LYS A 169 -49.55 55.53 -38.80
N VAL A 170 -50.25 54.49 -39.26
CA VAL A 170 -49.87 53.08 -39.08
C VAL A 170 -48.50 52.79 -39.72
N LYS A 171 -48.28 53.21 -40.97
CA LYS A 171 -47.00 53.07 -41.67
C LYS A 171 -45.85 53.78 -40.92
N THR A 172 -46.12 54.98 -40.39
CA THR A 172 -45.13 55.78 -39.65
C THR A 172 -44.76 55.11 -38.31
N VAL A 173 -45.74 54.60 -37.57
CA VAL A 173 -45.53 53.86 -36.31
C VAL A 173 -44.68 52.62 -36.55
N LEU A 174 -45.05 51.76 -37.52
CA LEU A 174 -44.31 50.53 -37.82
C LEU A 174 -42.87 50.78 -38.26
N LEU A 175 -42.62 51.84 -39.05
CA LEU A 175 -41.26 52.25 -39.44
C LEU A 175 -40.44 52.81 -38.26
N SER A 176 -41.08 53.50 -37.32
CA SER A 176 -40.41 53.98 -36.10
C SER A 176 -40.03 52.83 -35.18
N GLU A 177 -40.88 51.81 -35.06
CA GLU A 177 -40.60 50.63 -34.25
C GLU A 177 -39.55 49.72 -34.86
N ALA A 178 -39.57 49.46 -36.17
CA ALA A 178 -38.52 48.69 -36.83
C ALA A 178 -37.12 49.29 -36.56
N LYS A 179 -37.02 50.63 -36.48
CA LYS A 179 -35.79 51.33 -36.10
C LYS A 179 -35.44 51.19 -34.62
N GLU A 180 -36.39 51.37 -33.71
CA GLU A 180 -36.13 51.24 -32.26
C GLU A 180 -35.95 49.77 -31.80
N GLU A 181 -36.51 48.79 -32.52
CA GLU A 181 -36.30 47.35 -32.28
C GLU A 181 -34.87 46.95 -32.67
N ALA A 182 -34.40 47.35 -33.85
CA ALA A 182 -33.02 47.13 -34.29
C ALA A 182 -31.99 47.77 -33.34
N LYS A 183 -32.30 48.99 -32.87
CA LYS A 183 -31.48 49.71 -31.88
C LYS A 183 -31.49 49.05 -30.50
N ARG A 184 -32.65 48.54 -30.03
CA ARG A 184 -32.74 47.75 -28.78
C ARG A 184 -31.96 46.43 -28.88
N GLY A 185 -32.02 45.74 -30.02
CA GLY A 185 -31.21 44.54 -30.27
C GLY A 185 -29.71 44.80 -30.10
N PHE A 186 -29.19 45.82 -30.77
CA PHE A 186 -27.77 46.21 -30.66
C PHE A 186 -27.37 46.60 -29.22
N GLU A 187 -28.21 47.35 -28.50
CA GLU A 187 -27.89 47.79 -27.14
C GLU A 187 -27.91 46.61 -26.14
N VAL A 188 -28.79 45.62 -26.32
CA VAL A 188 -28.80 44.37 -25.54
C VAL A 188 -27.54 43.53 -25.80
N GLU A 189 -27.16 43.36 -27.07
CA GLU A 189 -25.93 42.65 -27.47
C GLU A 189 -24.69 43.32 -26.82
N LYS A 190 -24.60 44.65 -26.92
CA LYS A 190 -23.54 45.46 -26.30
C LYS A 190 -23.47 45.28 -24.78
N ILE A 191 -24.60 45.33 -24.08
CA ILE A 191 -24.65 45.12 -22.61
C ILE A 191 -24.18 43.70 -22.26
N LYS A 192 -24.62 42.69 -23.01
CA LYS A 192 -24.20 41.29 -22.82
C LYS A 192 -22.69 41.13 -23.01
N MET A 193 -22.12 41.69 -24.07
CA MET A 193 -20.68 41.68 -24.32
C MET A 193 -19.90 42.43 -23.24
N GLN A 194 -20.41 43.56 -22.73
CA GLN A 194 -19.78 44.29 -21.61
C GLN A 194 -19.84 43.51 -20.29
N GLN A 195 -20.89 42.74 -20.04
CA GLN A 195 -20.99 41.84 -18.89
C GLN A 195 -19.98 40.68 -19.02
N GLU A 196 -19.92 40.02 -20.18
CA GLU A 196 -18.96 38.93 -20.45
C GLU A 196 -17.50 39.40 -20.34
N ILE A 197 -17.16 40.59 -20.86
CA ILE A 197 -15.85 41.22 -20.67
C ILE A 197 -15.54 41.46 -19.18
N SER A 198 -16.54 41.77 -18.36
CA SER A 198 -16.37 42.02 -16.93
C SER A 198 -16.19 40.72 -16.14
N GLU A 199 -16.92 39.67 -16.51
CA GLU A 199 -16.78 38.32 -15.96
C GLU A 199 -15.42 37.70 -16.32
N LEU A 200 -15.00 37.80 -17.58
CA LEU A 200 -13.67 37.36 -18.04
C LEU A 200 -12.53 38.09 -17.33
N LYS A 201 -12.67 39.40 -17.04
CA LYS A 201 -11.72 40.15 -16.19
C LYS A 201 -11.68 39.64 -14.76
N GLY A 202 -12.84 39.28 -14.18
CA GLY A 202 -12.93 38.68 -12.85
C GLY A 202 -12.25 37.31 -12.80
N ALA A 203 -12.56 36.43 -13.75
CA ALA A 203 -11.96 35.11 -13.87
C ALA A 203 -10.43 35.19 -14.09
N LYS A 204 -9.98 36.09 -14.98
CA LYS A 204 -8.55 36.36 -15.19
C LYS A 204 -7.85 36.72 -13.87
N LYS A 205 -8.41 37.65 -13.10
CA LYS A 205 -7.84 38.09 -11.81
C LYS A 205 -7.73 36.94 -10.81
N GLN A 206 -8.74 36.07 -10.73
CA GLN A 206 -8.70 34.89 -9.86
C GLN A 206 -7.59 33.90 -10.28
N VAL A 207 -7.39 33.69 -11.59
CA VAL A 207 -6.30 32.85 -12.11
C VAL A 207 -4.93 33.47 -11.84
N GLU A 208 -4.76 34.79 -11.98
CA GLU A 208 -3.52 35.51 -11.65
C GLU A 208 -3.19 35.43 -10.14
N GLU A 209 -4.20 35.54 -9.26
CA GLU A 209 -4.05 35.35 -7.82
C GLU A 209 -3.68 33.91 -7.47
N ALA A 210 -4.36 32.91 -8.05
CA ALA A 210 -4.05 31.49 -7.86
C ALA A 210 -2.63 31.12 -8.35
N LEU A 211 -2.22 31.62 -9.52
CA LEU A 211 -0.87 31.45 -10.06
C LEU A 211 0.17 32.05 -9.10
N THR A 212 -0.10 33.23 -8.55
CA THR A 212 0.78 33.87 -7.56
C THR A 212 0.94 33.02 -6.30
N MET A 213 -0.15 32.42 -5.80
CA MET A 213 -0.10 31.50 -4.66
C MET A 213 0.71 30.23 -4.97
N VAL A 214 0.53 29.65 -6.16
CA VAL A 214 1.31 28.46 -6.60
C VAL A 214 2.80 28.79 -6.69
N ILE A 215 3.17 29.92 -7.28
CA ILE A 215 4.58 30.37 -7.37
C ILE A 215 5.19 30.59 -5.98
N GLN A 216 4.44 31.11 -5.01
CA GLN A 216 4.91 31.27 -3.63
C GLN A 216 5.10 29.92 -2.94
N ALA A 217 4.13 29.01 -3.07
CA ALA A 217 4.23 27.65 -2.52
C ALA A 217 5.41 26.87 -3.11
N ASP A 218 5.68 27.01 -4.41
CA ASP A 218 6.81 26.35 -5.06
C ASP A 218 8.17 26.94 -4.61
N LYS A 219 8.27 28.26 -4.46
CA LYS A 219 9.43 28.91 -3.84
C LYS A 219 9.71 28.41 -2.42
N MET A 220 8.65 28.18 -1.62
CA MET A 220 8.78 27.57 -0.29
C MET A 220 9.28 26.13 -0.36
N LYS A 221 8.67 25.26 -1.18
CA LYS A 221 9.13 23.88 -1.39
C LYS A 221 10.59 23.82 -1.84
N ALA A 222 11.00 24.67 -2.79
CA ALA A 222 12.38 24.74 -3.24
C ALA A 222 13.35 25.17 -2.12
N ALA A 223 12.92 26.03 -1.19
CA ALA A 223 13.70 26.39 -0.02
C ALA A 223 13.78 25.26 1.01
N GLU A 224 12.69 24.53 1.24
CA GLU A 224 12.65 23.33 2.09
C GLU A 224 13.58 22.24 1.55
N ILE A 225 13.52 21.93 0.25
CA ILE A 225 14.41 20.95 -0.41
C ILE A 225 15.88 21.33 -0.22
N ARG A 226 16.25 22.61 -0.41
CA ARG A 226 17.62 23.08 -0.15
C ARG A 226 18.03 22.94 1.32
N SER A 227 17.14 23.28 2.25
CA SER A 227 17.39 23.12 3.69
C SER A 227 17.60 21.65 4.09
N VAL A 228 16.74 20.76 3.60
CA VAL A 228 16.84 19.31 3.80
C VAL A 228 18.14 18.76 3.20
N TYR A 229 18.54 19.20 2.00
CA TYR A 229 19.82 18.84 1.40
C TYR A 229 21.02 19.25 2.27
N HIS A 230 21.05 20.49 2.77
CA HIS A 230 22.11 20.94 3.67
C HIS A 230 22.17 20.11 4.96
N LEU A 231 21.03 19.81 5.59
CA LEU A 231 20.97 18.95 6.78
C LEU A 231 21.46 17.53 6.50
N HIS A 232 21.14 16.94 5.35
CA HIS A 232 21.67 15.63 4.96
C HIS A 232 23.18 15.68 4.74
N GLN A 233 23.70 16.75 4.14
CA GLN A 233 25.14 16.93 3.95
C GLN A 233 25.90 17.06 5.28
N GLU A 234 25.32 17.76 6.26
CA GLU A 234 25.84 17.83 7.64
C GLU A 234 25.81 16.46 8.33
N GLU A 235 24.72 15.71 8.19
CA GLU A 235 24.54 14.36 8.75
C GLU A 235 25.55 13.36 8.17
N ILE A 236 25.72 13.32 6.84
CA ILE A 236 26.76 12.52 6.15
C ILE A 236 28.14 12.88 6.69
N THR A 237 28.43 14.18 6.89
CA THR A 237 29.71 14.64 7.42
C THR A 237 29.88 14.27 8.91
N ARG A 238 28.80 14.21 9.70
CA ARG A 238 28.83 13.71 11.09
C ARG A 238 29.12 12.21 11.13
N ILE A 239 28.41 11.42 10.34
CA ILE A 239 28.59 9.96 10.25
C ILE A 239 30.02 9.63 9.84
N LYS A 240 30.58 10.28 8.81
CA LYS A 240 31.98 10.09 8.39
C LYS A 240 32.95 10.31 9.56
N ARG A 241 32.82 11.42 10.30
CA ARG A 241 33.64 11.72 11.49
C ARG A 241 33.43 10.73 12.65
N GLU A 242 32.25 10.11 12.75
CA GLU A 242 31.96 9.06 13.73
C GLU A 242 32.64 7.74 13.35
N CYS A 243 32.52 7.30 12.09
CA CYS A 243 33.22 6.14 11.56
C CYS A 243 34.75 6.29 11.66
N GLU A 244 35.31 7.44 11.29
CA GLU A 244 36.75 7.71 11.43
C GLU A 244 37.25 7.68 12.89
N ARG A 245 36.41 8.03 13.86
CA ARG A 245 36.74 7.92 15.29
C ARG A 245 36.70 6.47 15.75
N GLU A 246 35.70 5.72 15.32
CA GLU A 246 35.57 4.30 15.69
C GLU A 246 36.66 3.43 15.05
N ILE A 247 37.02 3.68 13.79
CA ILE A 247 38.17 3.03 13.13
C ILE A 247 39.46 3.26 13.91
N ARG A 248 39.71 4.50 14.38
CA ARG A 248 40.88 4.81 15.21
C ARG A 248 40.85 4.05 16.54
N ARG A 249 39.70 4.05 17.24
CA ARG A 249 39.50 3.30 18.49
C ARG A 249 39.76 1.81 18.32
N LEU A 250 39.20 1.20 17.27
CA LEU A 250 39.40 -0.22 16.95
C LEU A 250 40.86 -0.53 16.59
N MET A 251 41.55 0.34 15.84
CA MET A 251 42.99 0.16 15.58
C MET A 251 43.86 0.26 16.83
N GLU A 252 43.51 1.11 17.80
CA GLU A 252 44.19 1.18 19.10
C GLU A 252 43.92 -0.08 19.94
N GLU A 253 42.69 -0.58 19.92
CA GLU A 253 42.29 -1.82 20.59
C GLU A 253 43.00 -3.05 20.00
N ILE A 254 43.13 -3.14 18.67
CA ILE A 254 43.92 -4.18 17.98
C ILE A 254 45.39 -4.10 18.42
N LYS A 255 46.03 -2.93 18.33
CA LYS A 255 47.42 -2.73 18.78
C LYS A 255 47.65 -3.07 20.25
N PHE A 256 46.64 -2.91 21.10
CA PHE A 256 46.71 -3.34 22.49
C PHE A 256 46.62 -4.86 22.63
N LYS A 257 45.68 -5.50 21.92
CA LYS A 257 45.55 -6.97 21.88
C LYS A 257 46.78 -7.65 21.29
N ASP A 258 47.36 -7.12 20.20
CA ASP A 258 48.60 -7.65 19.60
C ASP A 258 49.76 -7.69 20.62
N ARG A 259 49.91 -6.64 21.44
CA ARG A 259 50.92 -6.60 22.51
C ARG A 259 50.63 -7.64 23.60
N ALA A 260 49.36 -7.84 23.96
CA ALA A 260 48.97 -8.84 24.95
C ALA A 260 49.22 -10.27 24.42
N VAL A 261 48.89 -10.55 23.16
CA VAL A 261 49.19 -11.81 22.47
C VAL A 261 50.70 -12.06 22.46
N PHE A 262 51.51 -11.09 22.05
CA PHE A 262 52.98 -11.22 22.05
C PHE A 262 53.57 -11.56 23.44
N VAL A 263 53.02 -10.99 24.52
CA VAL A 263 53.43 -11.34 25.90
C VAL A 263 53.03 -12.78 26.24
N LEU A 264 51.81 -13.20 25.91
CA LEU A 264 51.32 -14.56 26.15
C LEU A 264 52.12 -15.61 25.33
N GLU A 265 52.44 -15.33 24.07
CA GLU A 265 53.29 -16.18 23.23
C GLU A 265 54.68 -16.35 23.84
N ARG A 266 55.29 -15.26 24.33
CA ARG A 266 56.58 -15.30 25.02
C ARG A 266 56.51 -16.14 26.31
N GLU A 267 55.47 -15.97 27.11
CA GLU A 267 55.28 -16.79 28.33
C GLU A 267 55.06 -18.26 28.01
N LEU A 268 54.25 -18.58 26.99
CA LEU A 268 54.04 -19.95 26.52
C LEU A 268 55.34 -20.58 26.04
N GLY A 269 56.17 -19.84 25.30
CA GLY A 269 57.51 -20.30 24.89
C GLY A 269 58.43 -20.61 26.07
N VAL A 270 58.43 -19.77 27.11
CA VAL A 270 59.19 -20.03 28.36
C VAL A 270 58.66 -21.26 29.10
N ARG A 271 57.34 -21.43 29.21
CA ARG A 271 56.70 -22.60 29.84
C ARG A 271 57.00 -23.88 29.05
N ALA A 272 56.93 -23.85 27.72
CA ALA A 272 57.30 -24.98 26.85
C ALA A 272 58.77 -25.38 27.02
N GLY A 273 59.69 -24.40 27.03
CA GLY A 273 61.12 -24.66 27.28
C GLY A 273 61.44 -25.12 28.71
N HIS A 274 60.55 -24.87 29.68
CA HIS A 274 60.63 -25.48 31.01
C HIS A 274 60.13 -26.93 30.99
N ALA A 275 58.97 -27.18 30.37
CA ALA A 275 58.40 -28.52 30.22
C ALA A 275 59.34 -29.48 29.46
N GLN A 276 59.98 -29.02 28.38
CA GLN A 276 60.96 -29.82 27.63
C GLN A 276 62.18 -30.21 28.49
N ARG A 277 62.68 -29.31 29.36
CA ARG A 277 63.78 -29.63 30.28
C ARG A 277 63.37 -30.67 31.32
N LEU A 278 62.16 -30.58 31.86
CA LEU A 278 61.61 -31.60 32.76
C LEU A 278 61.42 -32.95 32.04
N GLN A 279 60.99 -32.94 30.78
CA GLN A 279 60.83 -34.14 29.96
C GLN A 279 62.18 -34.83 29.71
N LEU A 280 63.23 -34.09 29.35
CA LEU A 280 64.58 -34.64 29.20
C LEU A 280 65.16 -35.18 30.52
N GLN A 281 64.87 -34.52 31.66
CA GLN A 281 65.22 -35.04 32.98
C GLN A 281 64.47 -36.33 33.30
N LYS A 282 63.19 -36.43 32.94
CA LYS A 282 62.40 -37.65 33.08
C LYS A 282 62.94 -38.77 32.20
N GLU A 283 63.23 -38.51 30.92
CA GLU A 283 63.80 -39.49 30.00
C GLU A 283 65.15 -40.03 30.50
N ALA A 284 66.03 -39.16 30.99
CA ALA A 284 67.29 -39.58 31.61
C ALA A 284 67.10 -40.42 32.89
N LEU A 285 66.07 -40.14 33.70
CA LEU A 285 65.71 -40.96 34.85
C LEU A 285 65.08 -42.30 34.43
N ASP A 286 64.26 -42.32 33.38
CA ASP A 286 63.67 -43.53 32.81
C ASP A 286 64.75 -44.42 32.17
N GLU A 287 65.80 -43.85 31.58
CA GLU A 287 67.01 -44.58 31.14
C GLU A 287 67.81 -45.15 32.32
N GLN A 288 67.99 -44.40 33.41
CA GLN A 288 68.64 -44.93 34.62
C GLN A 288 67.79 -46.06 35.25
N LEU A 289 66.47 -45.94 35.24
CA LEU A 289 65.55 -46.95 35.74
C LEU A 289 65.46 -48.17 34.82
N SER A 290 65.61 -48.03 33.50
CA SER A 290 65.67 -49.16 32.58
C SER A 290 67.00 -49.89 32.69
N GLN A 291 68.14 -49.20 32.81
CA GLN A 291 69.44 -49.79 33.14
C GLN A 291 69.40 -50.56 34.48
N LEU A 292 68.78 -49.97 35.52
CA LEU A 292 68.53 -50.67 36.78
C LEU A 292 67.67 -51.92 36.58
N LYS A 293 66.55 -51.84 35.87
CA LYS A 293 65.68 -53.00 35.56
C LYS A 293 66.37 -54.05 34.69
N GLU A 294 67.31 -53.67 33.83
CA GLU A 294 68.12 -54.61 33.04
C GLU A 294 69.17 -55.31 33.90
N SER A 295 69.78 -54.62 34.87
CA SER A 295 70.60 -55.27 35.89
C SER A 295 69.79 -56.15 36.85
N ASP A 296 68.53 -55.80 37.13
CA ASP A 296 67.61 -56.55 38.00
C ASP A 296 66.99 -57.78 37.27
N ARG A 297 66.91 -57.76 35.93
CA ARG A 297 66.50 -58.92 35.11
C ARG A 297 67.43 -60.12 35.23
N HIS A 298 68.61 -59.98 35.87
CA HIS A 298 69.49 -61.10 36.20
C HIS A 298 69.26 -61.69 37.61
N LEU A 299 68.41 -61.11 38.46
CA LEU A 299 68.11 -61.64 39.81
C LEU A 299 66.61 -61.65 40.11
N SER A 300 66.03 -62.85 40.09
CA SER A 300 64.61 -63.04 40.38
C SER A 300 64.33 -63.23 41.88
N SER A 301 63.18 -62.73 42.36
CA SER A 301 62.47 -63.11 43.60
C SER A 301 62.86 -62.45 44.95
N PRO A 302 61.94 -62.39 45.96
CA PRO A 302 61.56 -61.08 46.55
C PRO A 302 61.41 -61.03 48.09
N LYS A 303 61.30 -59.81 48.69
CA LYS A 303 60.30 -59.41 49.75
C LYS A 303 60.59 -58.11 50.55
N ARG A 304 59.48 -57.48 50.98
CA ARG A 304 59.20 -56.74 52.25
C ARG A 304 59.74 -55.32 52.52
N GLU A 305 58.80 -54.37 52.42
CA GLU A 305 58.15 -53.66 53.55
C GLU A 305 58.96 -52.87 54.62
N LEU A 306 58.63 -51.56 54.66
CA LEU A 306 58.27 -50.73 55.84
C LEU A 306 59.41 -50.02 56.66
N PRO A 307 59.08 -48.93 57.41
CA PRO A 307 59.86 -47.68 57.40
C PRO A 307 60.40 -47.25 58.78
N TYR A 308 60.90 -46.01 58.88
CA TYR A 308 60.87 -44.99 59.98
C TYR A 308 62.01 -43.97 59.67
N ALA A 309 61.85 -42.64 59.66
CA ALA A 309 61.42 -41.65 60.67
C ALA A 309 62.54 -41.20 61.64
N SER A 310 62.91 -39.91 61.59
CA SER A 310 63.45 -39.04 62.67
C SER A 310 63.78 -37.65 62.10
N GLY A 311 63.75 -36.55 62.86
CA GLY A 311 63.53 -36.41 64.30
C GLY A 311 62.86 -35.09 64.71
N ALA A 312 62.70 -34.90 66.01
CA ALA A 312 61.98 -33.79 66.64
C ALA A 312 62.88 -33.01 67.62
N GLY A 313 62.38 -31.86 68.10
CA GLY A 313 62.99 -31.06 69.17
C GLY A 313 63.91 -29.93 68.67
N ASP A 314 64.07 -28.82 69.39
CA ASP A 314 63.44 -28.43 70.66
C ASP A 314 63.43 -26.89 70.82
N ALA A 315 62.67 -26.39 71.80
CA ALA A 315 62.56 -24.97 72.13
C ALA A 315 63.75 -24.46 72.95
N SER A 316 63.95 -23.13 72.96
CA SER A 316 64.73 -22.46 74.02
C SER A 316 64.32 -21.00 74.18
N ASP A 317 64.04 -20.60 75.42
CA ASP A 317 63.61 -19.25 75.79
C ASP A 317 64.74 -18.21 75.66
N HIS A 318 64.38 -16.94 75.43
CA HIS A 318 65.31 -15.82 75.54
C HIS A 318 64.78 -14.76 76.52
N SER A 319 65.63 -14.37 77.48
CA SER A 319 65.30 -13.44 78.56
C SER A 319 65.42 -11.98 78.10
N GLY A 320 64.31 -11.23 78.16
CA GLY A 320 64.27 -9.83 77.73
C GLY A 320 64.81 -8.84 78.77
N SER A 321 65.77 -8.01 78.36
CA SER A 321 66.23 -6.83 79.10
C SER A 321 65.23 -5.66 78.94
N PRO A 322 65.08 -4.74 79.93
CA PRO A 322 64.01 -3.73 79.91
C PRO A 322 64.03 -2.74 78.72
N GLU A 323 65.21 -2.48 78.12
CA GLU A 323 65.35 -1.50 77.04
C GLU A 323 64.78 -1.98 75.69
N GLN A 324 64.87 -3.27 75.37
CA GLN A 324 64.30 -3.81 74.12
C GLN A 324 62.76 -3.75 74.08
N GLN A 325 62.09 -3.74 75.24
CA GLN A 325 60.62 -3.63 75.28
C GLN A 325 60.09 -2.25 74.91
N LEU A 326 60.89 -1.18 74.96
CA LEU A 326 60.47 0.15 74.53
C LEU A 326 60.51 0.29 73.01
N ASP A 327 61.65 -0.06 72.40
CA ASP A 327 61.79 -0.07 70.94
C ASP A 327 60.78 -0.99 70.26
N GLU A 328 60.50 -2.17 70.84
CA GLU A 328 59.51 -3.09 70.28
C GLU A 328 58.06 -2.57 70.43
N LYS A 329 57.75 -1.84 71.51
CA LYS A 329 56.44 -1.17 71.68
C LYS A 329 56.27 0.00 70.72
N ASP A 330 57.31 0.79 70.50
CA ASP A 330 57.24 1.95 69.61
C ASP A 330 57.29 1.52 68.14
N ALA A 331 58.05 0.48 67.78
CA ALA A 331 57.95 -0.20 66.48
C ALA A 331 56.52 -0.71 66.22
N ARG A 332 55.88 -1.35 67.22
CA ARG A 332 54.46 -1.78 67.13
C ARG A 332 53.51 -0.58 66.98
N ARG A 333 53.75 0.56 67.64
CA ARG A 333 52.97 1.80 67.43
C ARG A 333 53.15 2.36 66.02
N PHE A 334 54.38 2.39 65.49
CA PHE A 334 54.64 2.83 64.12
C PHE A 334 53.99 1.89 63.10
N GLN A 335 54.06 0.57 63.28
CA GLN A 335 53.35 -0.39 62.43
C GLN A 335 51.83 -0.21 62.49
N LEU A 336 51.24 -0.01 63.67
CA LEU A 336 49.83 0.33 63.82
C LEU A 336 49.47 1.64 63.12
N LYS A 337 50.32 2.68 63.22
CA LYS A 337 50.09 3.95 62.54
C LYS A 337 50.22 3.83 61.01
N ILE A 338 51.15 3.03 60.52
CA ILE A 338 51.28 2.70 59.09
C ILE A 338 50.04 1.95 58.62
N ALA A 339 49.56 0.94 59.35
CA ALA A 339 48.35 0.20 59.01
C ALA A 339 47.09 1.10 59.03
N GLU A 340 46.97 2.00 60.01
CA GLU A 340 45.89 2.98 60.09
C GLU A 340 45.92 3.95 58.90
N LEU A 341 47.09 4.51 58.59
CA LEU A 341 47.28 5.41 57.45
C LEU A 341 47.03 4.70 56.11
N SER A 342 47.52 3.47 55.93
CA SER A 342 47.22 2.64 54.76
C SER A 342 45.72 2.31 54.64
N GLY A 343 45.02 2.14 55.76
CA GLY A 343 43.56 1.96 55.79
C GLY A 343 42.80 3.24 55.44
N ILE A 344 43.32 4.41 55.81
CA ILE A 344 42.76 5.71 55.42
C ILE A 344 43.00 5.98 53.93
N ILE A 345 44.23 5.73 53.44
CA ILE A 345 44.58 5.86 52.02
C ILE A 345 43.64 5.00 51.17
N ARG A 346 43.49 3.71 51.51
CA ARG A 346 42.60 2.80 50.76
C ARG A 346 41.14 3.28 50.74
N LYS A 347 40.62 3.78 51.87
CA LYS A 347 39.26 4.38 51.93
C LYS A 347 39.12 5.67 51.12
N LEU A 348 40.19 6.45 50.98
CA LEU A 348 40.20 7.65 50.14
C LEU A 348 40.32 7.28 48.65
N GLU A 349 41.11 6.27 48.31
CA GLU A 349 41.22 5.69 46.97
C GLU A 349 39.87 5.10 46.51
N ASP A 350 39.23 4.27 47.35
CA ASP A 350 37.89 3.73 47.10
C ASP A 350 36.85 4.84 46.88
N ARG A 351 36.88 5.90 47.71
CA ARG A 351 35.99 7.05 47.59
C ARG A 351 36.29 7.88 46.34
N ASN A 352 37.55 7.99 45.93
CA ASN A 352 37.93 8.71 44.72
C ASN A 352 37.53 7.92 43.46
N ALA A 353 37.71 6.60 43.45
CA ALA A 353 37.24 5.72 42.38
C ALA A 353 35.71 5.78 42.22
N LEU A 354 34.96 5.85 43.32
CA LEU A 354 33.49 6.04 43.29
C LEU A 354 33.11 7.42 42.72
N LEU A 355 33.81 8.50 43.09
CA LEU A 355 33.56 9.85 42.55
C LEU A 355 33.96 9.98 41.07
N GLU A 356 35.03 9.33 40.65
CA GLU A 356 35.43 9.25 39.23
C GLU A 356 34.40 8.46 38.42
N ALA A 357 33.91 7.33 38.94
CA ALA A 357 32.80 6.59 38.33
C ALA A 357 31.53 7.46 38.22
N GLU A 358 31.12 8.11 39.31
CA GLU A 358 29.92 8.97 39.32
C GLU A 358 30.04 10.14 38.33
N SER A 359 31.23 10.74 38.23
CA SER A 359 31.56 11.78 37.24
C SER A 359 31.47 11.29 35.80
N GLN A 360 31.89 10.05 35.51
CA GLN A 360 31.84 9.44 34.18
C GLN A 360 30.42 8.98 33.79
N TYR A 361 29.64 8.42 34.72
CA TYR A 361 28.28 7.93 34.44
C TYR A 361 27.23 9.04 34.31
N LYS A 362 27.38 10.17 35.03
CA LYS A 362 26.42 11.29 34.99
C LYS A 362 26.14 11.87 33.59
N PRO A 363 27.15 12.22 32.75
CA PRO A 363 26.89 12.70 31.40
C PRO A 363 26.30 11.62 30.48
N ILE A 364 26.61 10.34 30.73
CA ILE A 364 26.03 9.21 29.99
C ILE A 364 24.54 9.06 30.33
N LEU A 365 24.17 9.14 31.61
CA LEU A 365 22.77 9.12 32.05
C LEU A 365 21.96 10.32 31.52
N ASP A 366 22.54 11.52 31.50
CA ASP A 366 21.86 12.71 30.97
C ASP A 366 21.84 12.75 29.43
N LYS A 367 22.74 12.03 28.75
CA LYS A 367 22.65 11.73 27.31
C LYS A 367 21.56 10.68 27.05
N ASN A 368 21.50 9.62 27.87
CA ASN A 368 20.51 8.56 27.76
C ASN A 368 19.08 9.11 27.97
N LYS A 369 18.83 9.88 29.05
CA LYS A 369 17.54 10.58 29.28
C LYS A 369 17.12 11.49 28.10
N ARG A 370 18.07 12.19 27.47
CA ARG A 370 17.80 13.02 26.28
C ARG A 370 17.49 12.17 25.04
N LEU A 371 18.15 11.03 24.88
CA LEU A 371 17.84 10.06 23.82
C LEU A 371 16.49 9.40 24.06
N SER A 372 16.12 9.01 25.28
CA SER A 372 14.79 8.46 25.61
C SER A 372 13.67 9.43 25.21
N ARG A 373 13.77 10.72 25.59
CA ARG A 373 12.79 11.76 25.18
C ARG A 373 12.70 11.91 23.67
N LYS A 374 13.84 11.95 22.96
CA LYS A 374 13.84 11.96 21.48
C LYS A 374 13.24 10.68 20.89
N ASN A 375 13.43 9.53 21.52
CA ASN A 375 12.88 8.26 21.07
C ASN A 375 11.36 8.18 21.31
N GLU A 376 10.85 8.77 22.39
CA GLU A 376 9.43 9.00 22.64
C GLU A 376 8.83 9.97 21.60
N GLU A 377 9.47 11.11 21.35
CA GLU A 377 9.08 12.08 20.31
C GLU A 377 9.03 11.44 18.90
N LEU A 378 10.05 10.66 18.54
CA LEU A 378 10.09 9.90 17.29
C LEU A 378 9.03 8.80 17.26
N SER A 379 8.77 8.10 18.37
CA SER A 379 7.67 7.13 18.46
C SER A 379 6.30 7.79 18.26
N HIS A 380 6.10 8.99 18.79
CA HIS A 380 4.89 9.79 18.56
C HIS A 380 4.81 10.33 17.12
N ALA A 381 5.94 10.66 16.48
CA ALA A 381 5.98 11.02 15.07
C ALA A 381 5.65 9.81 14.17
N LEU A 382 6.24 8.65 14.43
CA LEU A 382 5.98 7.38 13.74
C LEU A 382 4.51 7.00 13.84
N ARG A 383 3.91 6.96 15.04
CA ARG A 383 2.45 6.68 15.19
C ARG A 383 1.57 7.66 14.41
N ARG A 384 1.94 8.94 14.31
CA ARG A 384 1.23 9.92 13.47
C ARG A 384 1.38 9.61 11.98
N MET A 385 2.57 9.21 11.53
CA MET A 385 2.81 8.81 10.14
C MET A 385 2.14 7.47 9.79
N GLU A 386 2.15 6.48 10.69
CA GLU A 386 1.39 5.24 10.55
C GLU A 386 -0.11 5.49 10.45
N ASN A 387 -0.66 6.42 11.24
CA ASN A 387 -2.08 6.76 11.16
C ASN A 387 -2.42 7.48 9.84
N LYS A 388 -1.54 8.35 9.33
CA LYS A 388 -1.66 8.91 7.98
C LYS A 388 -1.57 7.83 6.90
N LEU A 389 -0.64 6.88 7.03
CA LEU A 389 -0.48 5.77 6.09
C LEU A 389 -1.69 4.83 6.11
N LYS A 390 -2.28 4.56 7.29
CA LYS A 390 -3.54 3.82 7.44
C LYS A 390 -4.69 4.56 6.75
N PHE A 391 -4.79 5.89 6.94
CA PHE A 391 -5.80 6.71 6.27
C PHE A 391 -5.64 6.68 4.74
N VAL A 392 -4.44 6.95 4.21
CA VAL A 392 -4.15 6.92 2.77
C VAL A 392 -4.31 5.52 2.17
N THR A 393 -4.00 4.46 2.92
CA THR A 393 -4.24 3.07 2.51
C THR A 393 -5.75 2.74 2.49
N GLN A 394 -6.51 3.18 3.50
CA GLN A 394 -7.97 3.02 3.53
C GLN A 394 -8.64 3.82 2.41
N GLU A 395 -8.17 5.04 2.12
CA GLU A 395 -8.61 5.85 1.01
C GLU A 395 -8.26 5.20 -0.33
N ASN A 396 -7.05 4.64 -0.50
CA ASN A 396 -6.69 3.85 -1.68
C ASN A 396 -7.59 2.62 -1.86
N ILE A 397 -7.91 1.90 -0.79
CA ILE A 397 -8.83 0.76 -0.84
C ILE A 397 -10.24 1.23 -1.20
N ALA A 398 -10.72 2.34 -0.63
CA ALA A 398 -12.02 2.91 -0.96
C ALA A 398 -12.09 3.42 -2.41
N MET A 399 -11.00 4.00 -2.93
CA MET A 399 -10.89 4.41 -4.34
C MET A 399 -10.87 3.20 -5.27
N ARG A 400 -10.08 2.15 -4.96
CA ARG A 400 -10.09 0.87 -5.69
C ARG A 400 -11.45 0.17 -5.67
N GLN A 401 -12.20 0.27 -4.57
CA GLN A 401 -13.58 -0.21 -4.47
C GLN A 401 -14.57 0.66 -5.27
N ARG A 402 -14.34 1.97 -5.38
CA ARG A 402 -15.13 2.89 -6.22
C ARG A 402 -14.87 2.73 -7.71
N THR A 403 -13.66 2.34 -8.13
CA THR A 403 -13.32 2.12 -9.54
C THR A 403 -13.68 0.73 -10.07
N GLY A 404 -14.12 -0.19 -9.21
CA GLY A 404 -14.43 -1.57 -9.59
C GLY A 404 -13.18 -2.42 -9.84
N ALA A 405 -13.28 -3.72 -9.56
CA ALA A 405 -12.17 -4.65 -9.76
C ALA A 405 -12.14 -5.13 -11.23
N ILE A 406 -11.32 -4.50 -12.06
CA ILE A 406 -10.97 -5.05 -13.38
C ILE A 406 -10.11 -6.31 -13.14
N ARG A 407 -10.76 -7.48 -13.10
CA ARG A 407 -10.07 -8.77 -13.20
C ARG A 407 -9.45 -8.87 -14.59
N ARG A 408 -8.15 -9.14 -14.69
CA ARG A 408 -7.51 -9.44 -15.98
C ARG A 408 -8.14 -10.73 -16.56
N PRO A 409 -8.66 -10.72 -17.79
CA PRO A 409 -9.06 -11.95 -18.49
C PRO A 409 -7.80 -12.79 -18.77
N SER A 410 -7.89 -14.10 -18.52
CA SER A 410 -6.74 -15.02 -18.66
C SER A 410 -6.82 -15.86 -19.95
N SER A 411 -7.86 -15.69 -20.75
CA SER A 411 -8.06 -16.39 -22.02
C SER A 411 -8.72 -15.49 -23.07
N LEU A 412 -8.54 -15.84 -24.35
CA LEU A 412 -9.13 -15.10 -25.47
C LEU A 412 -10.67 -15.10 -25.43
N ASN A 413 -11.29 -16.14 -24.87
CA ASN A 413 -12.75 -16.27 -24.75
C ASN A 413 -13.35 -15.29 -23.71
N ASP A 414 -12.58 -14.84 -22.72
CA ASP A 414 -13.07 -13.91 -21.70
C ASP A 414 -13.25 -12.49 -22.27
N LEU A 415 -12.58 -12.15 -23.37
CA LEU A 415 -12.74 -10.86 -24.06
C LEU A 415 -14.07 -10.79 -24.83
N ASP A 416 -14.49 -11.87 -25.50
CA ASP A 416 -15.80 -11.96 -26.15
C ASP A 416 -16.92 -11.80 -25.13
N HIS A 417 -16.90 -12.56 -24.02
CA HIS A 417 -17.93 -12.42 -22.98
C HIS A 417 -17.90 -11.06 -22.30
N SER A 418 -16.73 -10.44 -22.12
CA SER A 418 -16.63 -9.06 -21.62
C SER A 418 -17.14 -8.02 -22.62
N GLN A 419 -17.07 -8.27 -23.92
CA GLN A 419 -17.65 -7.42 -24.95
C GLN A 419 -19.18 -7.62 -25.01
N GLU A 420 -19.66 -8.87 -25.08
CA GLU A 420 -21.08 -9.22 -25.02
C GLU A 420 -21.74 -8.67 -23.74
N GLU A 421 -21.10 -8.75 -22.57
CA GLU A 421 -21.64 -8.21 -21.31
C GLU A 421 -21.76 -6.66 -21.37
N ARG A 422 -20.80 -5.97 -21.98
CA ARG A 422 -20.87 -4.51 -22.21
C ARG A 422 -21.92 -4.12 -23.25
N GLU A 423 -22.10 -4.91 -24.31
CA GLU A 423 -23.16 -4.72 -25.30
C GLU A 423 -24.54 -5.01 -24.70
N VAL A 424 -24.68 -6.05 -23.87
CA VAL A 424 -25.90 -6.37 -23.11
C VAL A 424 -26.23 -5.29 -22.08
N ASP A 425 -25.25 -4.74 -21.36
CA ASP A 425 -25.50 -3.64 -20.41
C ASP A 425 -25.81 -2.32 -21.13
N PHE A 426 -25.20 -2.04 -22.29
CA PHE A 426 -25.59 -0.93 -23.15
C PHE A 426 -27.03 -1.09 -23.66
N LEU A 427 -27.41 -2.28 -24.12
CA LEU A 427 -28.78 -2.59 -24.54
C LEU A 427 -29.77 -2.53 -23.38
N ARG A 428 -29.40 -2.96 -22.17
CA ARG A 428 -30.22 -2.81 -20.95
C ARG A 428 -30.44 -1.34 -20.59
N LEU A 429 -29.38 -0.52 -20.64
CA LEU A 429 -29.49 0.93 -20.45
C LEU A 429 -30.41 1.55 -21.52
N GLN A 430 -30.28 1.16 -22.79
CA GLN A 430 -31.15 1.64 -23.86
C GLN A 430 -32.61 1.18 -23.70
N VAL A 431 -32.86 -0.05 -23.21
CA VAL A 431 -34.20 -0.54 -22.87
C VAL A 431 -34.79 0.18 -21.67
N ILE A 432 -33.98 0.52 -20.65
CA ILE A 432 -34.42 1.33 -19.50
C ILE A 432 -34.76 2.76 -19.95
N GLU A 433 -33.93 3.37 -20.82
CA GLU A 433 -34.18 4.68 -21.42
C GLU A 433 -35.50 4.68 -22.21
N GLN A 434 -35.70 3.67 -23.07
CA GLN A 434 -36.96 3.49 -23.81
C GLN A 434 -38.15 3.24 -22.89
N GLN A 435 -38.00 2.46 -21.81
CA GLN A 435 -39.06 2.24 -20.83
C GLN A 435 -39.41 3.51 -20.06
N ASN A 436 -38.43 4.33 -19.69
CA ASN A 436 -38.66 5.64 -19.07
C ASN A 436 -39.45 6.57 -20.01
N ILE A 437 -39.09 6.60 -21.30
CA ILE A 437 -39.82 7.36 -22.32
C ILE A 437 -41.25 6.82 -22.49
N ILE A 438 -41.45 5.49 -22.51
CA ILE A 438 -42.78 4.87 -22.56
C ILE A 438 -43.61 5.22 -21.32
N ASP A 439 -43.01 5.24 -20.13
CA ASP A 439 -43.66 5.59 -18.87
C ASP A 439 -44.03 7.09 -18.80
N GLU A 440 -43.18 7.98 -19.31
CA GLU A 440 -43.48 9.41 -19.44
C GLU A 440 -44.57 9.69 -20.48
N LEU A 441 -44.52 9.02 -21.63
CA LEU A 441 -45.57 9.06 -22.65
C LEU A 441 -46.89 8.49 -22.11
N SER A 442 -46.85 7.45 -21.29
CA SER A 442 -48.03 6.88 -20.64
C SER A 442 -48.63 7.85 -19.60
N LYS A 443 -47.81 8.45 -18.73
CA LYS A 443 -48.24 9.47 -17.75
C LYS A 443 -48.80 10.73 -18.43
N THR A 444 -48.24 11.15 -19.55
CA THR A 444 -48.77 12.27 -20.35
C THR A 444 -50.06 11.89 -21.09
N LEU A 445 -50.22 10.65 -21.55
CA LEU A 445 -51.49 10.15 -22.08
C LEU A 445 -52.58 10.06 -21.00
N GLU A 446 -52.25 9.59 -19.79
CA GLU A 446 -53.17 9.53 -18.65
C GLU A 446 -53.61 10.92 -18.21
N THR A 447 -52.69 11.86 -18.06
CA THR A 447 -53.03 13.25 -17.72
C THR A 447 -53.82 13.94 -18.85
N ALA A 448 -53.49 13.72 -20.12
CA ALA A 448 -54.30 14.18 -21.25
C ALA A 448 -55.71 13.54 -21.24
N GLY A 449 -55.82 12.25 -20.90
CA GLY A 449 -57.08 11.53 -20.72
C GLY A 449 -57.91 12.07 -19.54
N TYR A 450 -57.25 12.46 -18.44
CA TYR A 450 -57.87 13.13 -17.31
C TYR A 450 -58.38 14.52 -17.68
N VAL A 451 -57.56 15.33 -18.36
CA VAL A 451 -57.93 16.66 -18.87
C VAL A 451 -59.11 16.54 -19.84
N LYS A 452 -59.08 15.59 -20.78
CA LYS A 452 -60.20 15.30 -21.70
C LYS A 452 -61.46 14.90 -20.93
N SER A 453 -61.35 14.02 -19.94
CA SER A 453 -62.48 13.58 -19.09
C SER A 453 -63.07 14.71 -18.23
N VAL A 454 -62.22 15.64 -17.77
CA VAL A 454 -62.64 16.86 -17.06
C VAL A 454 -63.34 17.82 -18.03
N MET A 455 -62.79 18.05 -19.22
CA MET A 455 -63.41 18.88 -20.27
C MET A 455 -64.75 18.30 -20.75
N GLU A 456 -64.87 16.98 -20.89
CA GLU A 456 -66.13 16.31 -21.24
C GLU A 456 -67.15 16.38 -20.11
N ARG A 457 -66.74 16.17 -18.84
CA ARG A 457 -67.62 16.43 -17.67
C ARG A 457 -68.10 17.88 -17.64
N ASP A 458 -67.24 18.85 -17.91
CA ASP A 458 -67.59 20.27 -17.84
C ASP A 458 -68.48 20.70 -19.02
N LYS A 459 -68.30 20.10 -20.22
CA LYS A 459 -69.27 20.18 -21.34
C LYS A 459 -70.62 19.55 -20.97
N LEU A 460 -70.63 18.36 -20.37
CA LEU A 460 -71.86 17.68 -19.90
C LEU A 460 -72.58 18.48 -18.81
N LEU A 461 -71.85 19.13 -17.89
CA LEU A 461 -72.42 20.04 -16.88
C LEU A 461 -73.02 21.29 -17.53
N ARG A 462 -72.40 21.85 -18.57
CA ARG A 462 -72.99 22.94 -19.38
C ARG A 462 -74.28 22.50 -20.09
N PHE A 463 -74.29 21.35 -20.75
CA PHE A 463 -75.52 20.79 -21.36
C PHE A 463 -76.61 20.46 -20.32
N ARG A 464 -76.25 19.95 -19.14
CA ARG A 464 -77.20 19.67 -18.05
C ARG A 464 -77.75 20.96 -17.41
N LYS A 465 -76.96 22.05 -17.37
CA LYS A 465 -77.43 23.40 -16.99
C LYS A 465 -78.35 24.02 -18.05
N GLN A 466 -78.09 23.81 -19.34
CA GLN A 466 -79.00 24.22 -20.42
C GLN A 466 -80.32 23.43 -20.40
N ARG A 467 -80.28 22.10 -20.29
CA ARG A 467 -81.50 21.26 -20.16
C ARG A 467 -82.34 21.66 -18.92
N LYS A 468 -81.73 21.98 -17.78
CA LYS A 468 -82.45 22.48 -16.59
C LYS A 468 -83.10 23.86 -16.76
N LYS A 469 -82.82 24.61 -17.83
CA LYS A 469 -83.55 25.85 -18.17
C LYS A 469 -84.75 25.63 -19.10
N MET A 470 -84.90 24.45 -19.72
CA MET A 470 -85.91 24.19 -20.77
C MET A 470 -87.16 23.45 -20.28
N THR A 471 -87.19 22.98 -19.02
CA THR A 471 -88.37 22.31 -18.43
C THR A 471 -88.70 22.84 -17.03
N ARG A 472 -89.60 23.82 -16.99
CA ARG A 472 -90.32 24.27 -15.78
C ARG A 472 -91.77 24.66 -16.12
N ILE A 473 -92.68 23.68 -16.09
CA ILE A 473 -94.14 23.85 -15.98
C ILE A 473 -94.63 22.83 -14.91
N PRO A 474 -95.69 23.11 -14.12
CA PRO A 474 -95.70 22.72 -12.70
C PRO A 474 -96.90 21.88 -12.20
N LYS A 475 -96.86 21.57 -10.88
CA LYS A 475 -97.89 21.06 -9.96
C LYS A 475 -98.03 19.53 -9.82
N GLY A 476 -98.35 19.09 -8.59
CA GLY A 476 -99.17 17.89 -8.37
C GLY A 476 -98.65 16.87 -7.35
N SER A 477 -98.88 17.13 -6.05
CA SER A 477 -99.34 16.18 -5.03
C SER A 477 -98.97 14.68 -5.03
N LEU A 478 -98.58 14.23 -3.81
CA LEU A 478 -99.03 13.00 -3.11
C LEU A 478 -98.15 11.74 -3.07
N SER A 479 -98.31 11.05 -1.93
CA SER A 479 -97.99 9.65 -1.59
C SER A 479 -96.55 9.23 -1.26
N VAL A 480 -96.37 8.91 0.02
CA VAL A 480 -95.47 7.86 0.55
C VAL A 480 -96.19 6.51 0.35
N PRO A 481 -95.48 5.41 0.05
CA PRO A 481 -95.48 4.26 0.98
C PRO A 481 -94.08 3.70 1.34
N GLN A 482 -94.09 2.74 2.25
CA GLN A 482 -92.99 2.17 3.05
C GLN A 482 -92.27 0.95 2.38
N PRO A 483 -91.30 0.26 3.04
CA PRO A 483 -90.22 -0.51 2.40
C PRO A 483 -90.51 -2.03 2.27
N PRO A 484 -89.46 -2.85 2.01
CA PRO A 484 -89.07 -3.80 3.06
C PRO A 484 -87.54 -3.90 3.32
N VAL A 485 -87.19 -4.76 4.27
CA VAL A 485 -85.90 -4.95 4.98
C VAL A 485 -85.42 -6.42 4.73
N PRO A 486 -84.50 -7.00 5.54
CA PRO A 486 -83.02 -7.12 5.46
C PRO A 486 -82.57 -8.40 4.66
N PRO A 487 -81.37 -9.06 4.83
CA PRO A 487 -80.24 -8.82 5.76
C PRO A 487 -78.79 -9.00 5.24
N ASP A 488 -77.85 -8.60 6.11
CA ASP A 488 -76.47 -9.11 6.17
C ASP A 488 -76.41 -10.64 6.31
N PRO A 489 -75.27 -11.23 5.92
CA PRO A 489 -74.68 -12.26 6.77
C PRO A 489 -73.18 -12.04 7.04
N ALA A 490 -72.77 -12.39 8.25
CA ALA A 490 -71.37 -12.48 8.66
C ALA A 490 -70.84 -13.94 8.59
N LEU A 491 -69.54 -14.10 8.86
CA LEU A 491 -68.82 -15.34 9.23
C LEU A 491 -68.51 -16.40 8.14
N CYS A 492 -67.21 -16.63 7.93
CA CYS A 492 -66.48 -17.91 8.09
C CYS A 492 -65.01 -17.70 7.64
N GLN A 493 -63.99 -17.88 8.47
CA GLN A 493 -63.38 -19.14 8.96
C GLN A 493 -62.66 -19.98 7.88
N LYS A 494 -61.31 -19.99 8.01
CA LYS A 494 -60.28 -21.04 7.77
C LYS A 494 -60.75 -22.37 7.08
N PRO A 495 -59.95 -22.96 6.16
CA PRO A 495 -58.77 -23.74 6.61
C PRO A 495 -57.52 -23.80 5.70
N VAL A 496 -56.39 -24.07 6.37
CA VAL A 496 -55.26 -24.98 6.03
C VAL A 496 -55.12 -25.49 4.59
N VAL A 497 -53.99 -25.18 3.95
CA VAL A 497 -53.07 -26.18 3.33
C VAL A 497 -51.62 -25.69 3.51
N GLU A 498 -50.89 -26.28 4.46
CA GLU A 498 -49.42 -26.35 4.44
C GLU A 498 -49.04 -27.82 4.29
N THR A 499 -48.40 -28.18 3.18
CA THR A 499 -47.81 -29.50 2.91
C THR A 499 -46.72 -29.38 1.84
N PHE A 500 -45.69 -30.23 1.78
CA PHE A 500 -44.99 -31.00 2.82
C PHE A 500 -43.70 -31.56 2.21
N PHE A 501 -42.54 -31.36 2.85
CA PHE A 501 -41.37 -32.27 2.91
C PHE A 501 -40.29 -31.55 3.74
N GLY A 502 -39.78 -32.04 4.87
CA GLY A 502 -40.00 -33.32 5.55
C GLY A 502 -38.69 -34.08 5.70
N TYR A 503 -38.06 -34.00 6.87
CA TYR A 503 -37.53 -35.14 7.64
C TYR A 503 -37.14 -34.66 9.05
N ASP A 504 -37.08 -35.61 9.98
CA ASP A 504 -37.42 -35.43 11.40
C ASP A 504 -36.41 -36.13 12.33
N GLU A 505 -36.65 -35.95 13.63
CA GLU A 505 -36.18 -36.70 14.80
C GLU A 505 -34.83 -36.36 15.48
N GLU A 506 -34.84 -36.67 16.78
CA GLU A 506 -34.02 -36.07 17.84
C GLU A 506 -32.99 -37.06 18.44
N ALA A 507 -32.20 -36.54 19.38
CA ALA A 507 -31.80 -37.19 20.64
C ALA A 507 -31.13 -38.59 20.66
N SER A 508 -29.88 -38.62 21.13
CA SER A 508 -29.33 -39.62 22.08
C SER A 508 -28.01 -39.07 22.65
N LEU A 509 -27.90 -38.80 23.95
CA LEU A 509 -27.72 -39.72 25.09
C LEU A 509 -26.28 -40.24 25.27
N GLU A 510 -25.82 -40.14 26.51
CA GLU A 510 -24.53 -40.64 27.03
C GLU A 510 -24.56 -42.18 27.19
N SER A 511 -23.42 -42.87 27.07
CA SER A 511 -22.99 -43.98 27.97
C SER A 511 -21.72 -44.73 27.50
N ASP A 512 -20.80 -44.90 28.45
CA ASP A 512 -19.75 -45.91 28.70
C ASP A 512 -19.39 -47.05 27.70
N GLY A 513 -18.09 -47.39 27.64
CA GLY A 513 -17.56 -48.62 27.01
C GLY A 513 -16.04 -48.85 27.27
N SER A 514 -15.60 -50.12 27.46
CA SER A 514 -14.30 -50.46 28.08
C SER A 514 -13.34 -51.36 27.24
N SER A 515 -12.04 -51.22 27.53
CA SER A 515 -10.86 -52.14 27.48
C SER A 515 -10.87 -53.50 26.74
N ILE A 516 -9.76 -53.83 26.04
CA ILE A 516 -9.01 -55.14 25.95
C ILE A 516 -7.69 -54.93 25.14
N SER A 517 -6.45 -55.26 25.57
CA SER A 517 -5.61 -56.52 25.48
C SER A 517 -5.11 -56.92 24.05
N TYR A 518 -4.01 -57.67 23.73
CA TYR A 518 -2.98 -58.53 24.41
C TYR A 518 -1.62 -58.58 23.60
N GLN A 519 -0.57 -59.28 24.14
CA GLN A 519 0.55 -60.03 23.46
C GLN A 519 1.69 -59.27 22.70
N THR A 520 2.97 -59.73 22.62
CA THR A 520 3.73 -60.93 23.10
C THR A 520 5.25 -60.67 23.31
N ASP A 521 5.87 -61.44 24.22
CA ASP A 521 7.22 -62.06 24.30
C ASP A 521 8.45 -61.55 23.50
N ARG A 522 9.60 -61.36 24.19
CA ARG A 522 10.75 -62.33 24.22
C ARG A 522 11.94 -61.88 25.10
N THR A 523 12.89 -62.79 25.31
CA THR A 523 13.80 -62.89 26.47
C THR A 523 15.30 -62.64 26.19
N ASP A 524 16.04 -62.44 27.29
CA ASP A 524 17.45 -62.79 27.54
C ASP A 524 18.59 -62.26 26.65
N GLN A 525 19.44 -61.40 27.25
CA GLN A 525 20.88 -61.63 27.36
C GLN A 525 21.58 -60.65 28.33
N THR A 526 22.36 -61.21 29.27
CA THR A 526 23.46 -60.58 30.01
C THR A 526 24.61 -61.59 30.02
N PRO A 527 25.90 -61.19 30.03
CA PRO A 527 26.51 -60.78 31.31
C PRO A 527 27.71 -59.80 31.23
N CYS A 528 28.26 -59.51 32.43
CA CYS A 528 29.63 -59.07 32.76
C CYS A 528 29.95 -57.56 32.83
N THR A 529 30.34 -57.16 34.05
CA THR A 529 31.07 -55.95 34.44
C THR A 529 32.59 -56.12 34.27
N PRO A 530 33.41 -55.06 34.37
CA PRO A 530 33.96 -54.63 35.67
C PRO A 530 33.68 -53.15 35.98
N GLU A 531 33.63 -52.79 37.27
CA GLU A 531 33.06 -51.50 37.72
C GLU A 531 34.08 -50.38 38.03
N ASP A 532 35.39 -50.65 38.01
CA ASP A 532 36.40 -49.64 38.41
C ASP A 532 36.80 -48.66 37.28
N ASP A 533 36.56 -49.00 36.01
CA ASP A 533 36.62 -48.02 34.90
C ASP A 533 35.36 -47.14 34.84
N LEU A 534 34.29 -47.48 35.59
CA LEU A 534 32.97 -46.86 35.39
C LEU A 534 32.83 -45.47 35.99
N GLU A 535 33.59 -45.07 37.00
CA GLU A 535 33.51 -43.69 37.52
C GLU A 535 34.14 -42.72 36.51
N GLU A 536 35.36 -43.02 36.03
CA GLU A 536 36.04 -42.19 35.04
C GLU A 536 35.34 -42.24 33.66
N THR A 537 34.89 -43.41 33.19
CA THR A 537 34.09 -43.47 31.95
C THR A 537 32.70 -42.87 32.10
N ARG A 538 32.10 -42.82 33.29
CA ARG A 538 30.84 -42.09 33.53
C ARG A 538 31.04 -40.58 33.54
N GLU A 539 32.12 -40.07 34.12
CA GLU A 539 32.47 -38.66 34.04
C GLU A 539 32.84 -38.26 32.60
N GLN A 540 33.61 -39.09 31.88
CA GLN A 540 33.89 -38.91 30.46
C GLN A 540 32.60 -38.97 29.62
N LEU A 541 31.70 -39.92 29.86
CA LEU A 541 30.39 -40.01 29.19
C LEU A 541 29.49 -38.82 29.55
N GLN A 542 29.51 -38.31 30.78
CA GLN A 542 28.79 -37.08 31.14
C GLN A 542 29.37 -35.86 30.40
N ALA A 543 30.70 -35.75 30.29
CA ALA A 543 31.35 -34.72 29.51
C ALA A 543 31.09 -34.86 27.99
N GLU A 544 30.99 -36.09 27.47
CA GLU A 544 30.64 -36.40 26.07
C GLU A 544 29.17 -36.09 25.79
N ILE A 545 28.27 -36.38 26.74
CA ILE A 545 26.84 -36.02 26.69
C ILE A 545 26.68 -34.50 26.73
N HIS A 546 27.38 -33.79 27.62
CA HIS A 546 27.34 -32.32 27.67
C HIS A 546 27.93 -31.68 26.40
N ARG A 547 29.01 -32.24 25.83
CA ARG A 547 29.55 -31.80 24.52
C ARG A 547 28.55 -32.08 23.39
N SER A 548 27.91 -33.25 23.39
CA SER A 548 26.88 -33.61 22.41
C SER A 548 25.64 -32.72 22.53
N GLN A 549 25.22 -32.36 23.74
CA GLN A 549 24.12 -31.42 23.99
C GLN A 549 24.44 -30.02 23.47
N ALA A 550 25.65 -29.51 23.72
CA ALA A 550 26.07 -28.22 23.18
C ALA A 550 26.13 -28.23 21.63
N GLN A 551 26.64 -29.32 21.04
CA GLN A 551 26.62 -29.51 19.58
C GLN A 551 25.20 -29.58 19.01
N ILE A 552 24.25 -30.20 19.73
CA ILE A 552 22.83 -30.22 19.35
C ILE A 552 22.24 -28.81 19.41
N GLU A 553 22.46 -28.04 20.49
CA GLU A 553 21.99 -26.65 20.57
C GLU A 553 22.56 -25.76 19.45
N ASP A 554 23.83 -25.91 19.09
CA ASP A 554 24.45 -25.13 18.02
C ASP A 554 23.97 -25.56 16.63
N LEU A 555 23.70 -26.86 16.41
CA LEU A 555 23.06 -27.36 15.19
C LEU A 555 21.58 -26.91 15.09
N GLU A 556 20.85 -26.84 16.21
CA GLU A 556 19.48 -26.33 16.27
C GLU A 556 19.42 -24.83 15.96
N LYS A 557 20.38 -24.03 16.47
CA LYS A 557 20.55 -22.61 16.10
C LYS A 557 20.86 -22.46 14.61
N ALA A 558 21.82 -23.22 14.09
CA ALA A 558 22.20 -23.18 12.66
C ALA A 558 21.02 -23.58 11.73
N LEU A 559 20.20 -24.56 12.13
CA LEU A 559 18.97 -24.93 11.42
C LEU A 559 17.89 -23.84 11.49
N ALA A 560 17.75 -23.15 12.63
CA ALA A 560 16.84 -22.02 12.76
C ALA A 560 17.27 -20.83 11.89
N GLU A 561 18.57 -20.51 11.86
CA GLU A 561 19.16 -19.50 10.98
C GLU A 561 19.00 -19.87 9.50
N GLN A 562 19.27 -21.13 9.12
CA GLN A 562 19.02 -21.61 7.75
C GLN A 562 17.54 -21.54 7.37
N GLY A 563 16.62 -21.77 8.31
CA GLY A 563 15.18 -21.57 8.13
C GLY A 563 14.81 -20.11 7.88
N GLN A 564 15.43 -19.18 8.60
CA GLN A 564 15.25 -17.73 8.37
C GLN A 564 15.82 -17.29 7.02
N ILE A 565 17.00 -17.78 6.64
CA ILE A 565 17.62 -17.50 5.33
C ILE A 565 16.69 -17.96 4.20
N ARG A 566 16.19 -19.21 4.24
CA ARG A 566 15.22 -19.71 3.23
C ARG A 566 13.92 -18.92 3.19
N HIS A 567 13.44 -18.41 4.33
CA HIS A 567 12.28 -17.52 4.35
C HIS A 567 12.59 -16.19 3.67
N MET A 568 13.75 -15.58 3.95
CA MET A 568 14.18 -14.34 3.29
C MET A 568 14.41 -14.53 1.79
N GLU A 569 15.03 -15.64 1.36
CA GLU A 569 15.20 -15.99 -0.06
C GLU A 569 13.84 -16.12 -0.79
N ALA A 570 12.85 -16.73 -0.14
CA ALA A 570 11.50 -16.84 -0.69
C ALA A 570 10.76 -15.49 -0.75
N GLU A 571 10.96 -14.61 0.24
CA GLU A 571 10.42 -13.24 0.20
C GLU A 571 11.15 -12.37 -0.84
N GLU A 572 12.45 -12.52 -1.01
CA GLU A 572 13.23 -11.83 -2.03
C GLU A 572 12.80 -12.26 -3.44
N ALA A 573 12.59 -13.56 -3.67
CA ALA A 573 12.05 -14.07 -4.93
C ALA A 573 10.65 -13.52 -5.22
N ARG A 574 9.79 -13.42 -4.19
CA ARG A 574 8.45 -12.83 -4.32
C ARG A 574 8.52 -11.34 -4.63
N LEU A 575 9.35 -10.58 -3.91
CA LEU A 575 9.56 -9.15 -4.14
C LEU A 575 10.17 -8.86 -5.52
N LYS A 576 11.05 -9.73 -6.04
CA LYS A 576 11.56 -9.65 -7.41
C LYS A 576 10.44 -9.81 -8.45
N HIS A 577 9.50 -10.73 -8.23
CA HIS A 577 8.32 -10.88 -9.07
C HIS A 577 7.42 -9.64 -8.98
N ASP A 578 7.08 -9.18 -7.78
CA ASP A 578 6.24 -7.98 -7.56
C ASP A 578 6.87 -6.73 -8.21
N VAL A 579 8.20 -6.58 -8.16
CA VAL A 579 8.94 -5.49 -8.82
C VAL A 579 8.90 -5.61 -10.34
N GLN A 580 8.97 -6.83 -10.89
CA GLN A 580 8.84 -7.02 -12.34
C GLN A 580 7.41 -6.74 -12.81
N ASP A 581 6.39 -7.25 -12.11
CA ASP A 581 4.98 -6.94 -12.39
C ASP A 581 4.68 -5.43 -12.39
N VAL A 582 5.37 -4.66 -11.54
CA VAL A 582 5.26 -3.19 -11.47
C VAL A 582 6.03 -2.51 -12.61
N LYS A 583 7.17 -3.05 -13.06
CA LYS A 583 7.87 -2.55 -14.25
C LYS A 583 7.04 -2.75 -15.51
N ASP A 584 6.54 -3.96 -15.74
CA ASP A 584 5.70 -4.29 -16.89
C ASP A 584 4.41 -3.43 -16.90
N GLN A 585 3.88 -3.09 -15.72
CA GLN A 585 2.78 -2.13 -15.58
C GLN A 585 3.18 -0.69 -15.86
N ASN A 586 4.38 -0.25 -15.47
CA ASN A 586 4.88 1.09 -15.79
C ASN A 586 5.14 1.23 -17.29
N GLU A 587 5.75 0.23 -17.95
CA GLU A 587 5.92 0.21 -19.40
C GLU A 587 4.57 0.32 -20.12
N LEU A 588 3.57 -0.46 -19.68
CA LEU A 588 2.20 -0.36 -20.23
C LEU A 588 1.55 1.01 -19.97
N LEU A 589 1.82 1.63 -18.83
CA LEU A 589 1.35 2.99 -18.53
C LEU A 589 2.06 4.04 -19.39
N GLU A 590 3.35 3.88 -19.67
CA GLU A 590 4.12 4.74 -20.59
C GLU A 590 3.57 4.63 -22.03
N PHE A 591 3.30 3.42 -22.53
CA PHE A 591 2.60 3.23 -23.80
C PHE A 591 1.21 3.90 -23.80
N ARG A 592 0.44 3.78 -22.71
CA ARG A 592 -0.88 4.41 -22.61
C ARG A 592 -0.81 5.94 -22.48
N ILE A 593 0.22 6.48 -21.84
CA ILE A 593 0.49 7.93 -21.80
C ILE A 593 0.83 8.43 -23.20
N LEU A 594 1.73 7.76 -23.92
CA LEU A 594 2.08 8.12 -25.31
C LEU A 594 0.86 8.04 -26.26
N GLU A 595 0.01 7.02 -26.11
CA GLU A 595 -1.25 6.90 -26.86
C GLU A 595 -2.25 8.02 -26.52
N LEU A 596 -2.33 8.42 -25.23
CA LEU A 596 -3.16 9.52 -24.78
C LEU A 596 -2.60 10.89 -25.22
N GLU A 597 -1.29 11.08 -25.26
CA GLU A 597 -0.63 12.26 -25.82
C GLU A 597 -0.80 12.34 -27.35
N GLN A 598 -0.79 11.20 -28.04
CA GLN A 598 -1.12 11.12 -29.46
C GLN A 598 -2.61 11.42 -29.72
N CYS A 599 -3.52 10.90 -28.89
CA CYS A 599 -4.94 11.25 -28.95
C CYS A 599 -5.19 12.73 -28.59
N LEU A 600 -4.52 13.28 -27.58
CA LEU A 600 -4.63 14.68 -27.18
C LEU A 600 -4.05 15.61 -28.23
N SER A 601 -2.93 15.28 -28.87
CA SER A 601 -2.38 16.08 -29.98
C SER A 601 -3.25 15.99 -31.25
N PHE A 602 -3.92 14.85 -31.49
CA PHE A 602 -4.96 14.72 -32.52
C PHE A 602 -6.19 15.57 -32.18
N GLN A 603 -6.65 15.57 -30.93
CA GLN A 603 -7.78 16.38 -30.47
C GLN A 603 -7.44 17.89 -30.37
N GLU A 604 -6.19 18.24 -30.10
CA GLU A 604 -5.67 19.61 -30.13
C GLU A 604 -5.58 20.12 -31.58
N ARG A 605 -5.20 19.26 -32.55
CA ARG A 605 -5.40 19.54 -33.99
C ARG A 605 -6.87 19.81 -34.31
N GLU A 606 -7.78 18.97 -33.82
CA GLU A 606 -9.22 19.10 -34.06
C GLU A 606 -9.85 20.31 -33.35
N ARG A 607 -9.27 20.79 -32.23
CA ARG A 607 -9.66 22.03 -31.56
C ARG A 607 -9.01 23.30 -32.15
N ARG A 608 -7.82 23.20 -32.74
CA ARG A 608 -7.10 24.34 -33.35
C ARG A 608 -7.48 24.59 -34.80
N SER A 609 -7.92 23.58 -35.54
CA SER A 609 -8.65 23.80 -36.79
C SER A 609 -10.08 24.24 -36.47
N PRO A 610 -10.51 25.47 -36.82
CA PRO A 610 -11.92 25.75 -36.99
C PRO A 610 -12.45 24.79 -38.08
N ALA A 611 -13.65 24.25 -37.88
CA ALA A 611 -14.27 23.36 -38.85
C ALA A 611 -14.59 24.09 -40.17
N ILE A 612 -13.60 24.11 -41.07
CA ILE A 612 -13.77 24.38 -42.50
C ILE A 612 -13.01 23.29 -43.22
N THR A 613 -13.69 22.59 -44.13
CA THR A 613 -13.11 21.66 -45.08
C THR A 613 -12.30 22.42 -46.13
N PHE A 614 -11.20 23.05 -45.71
CA PHE A 614 -10.24 23.67 -46.62
C PHE A 614 -9.53 22.56 -47.40
N LEU A 615 -10.15 22.19 -48.53
CA LEU A 615 -9.51 21.40 -49.58
C LEU A 615 -8.19 22.09 -49.92
N HIS A 616 -7.09 21.45 -49.51
CA HIS A 616 -5.73 21.93 -49.77
C HIS A 616 -5.40 21.67 -51.25
N GLY A 617 -6.02 22.45 -52.14
CA GLY A 617 -5.59 22.57 -53.52
C GLY A 617 -4.18 23.16 -53.52
N PRO A 618 -3.16 22.47 -54.08
CA PRO A 618 -1.84 23.07 -54.22
C PRO A 618 -1.95 24.34 -55.06
N PHE A 619 -1.14 25.35 -54.74
CA PHE A 619 -1.12 26.60 -55.49
C PHE A 619 -0.90 26.31 -56.99
N THR A 620 -1.95 26.53 -57.79
CA THR A 620 -1.78 26.71 -59.22
C THR A 620 -1.22 28.11 -59.42
N GLU A 621 -0.06 28.18 -60.07
CA GLU A 621 0.76 29.38 -60.17
C GLU A 621 -0.05 30.53 -60.79
N GLY A 622 -0.25 31.63 -60.03
CA GLY A 622 -0.96 32.83 -60.49
C GLY A 622 -2.40 33.05 -60.01
N LYS A 623 -3.00 32.19 -59.17
CA LYS A 623 -4.33 32.44 -58.56
C LYS A 623 -4.25 33.12 -57.19
N SER A 624 -5.20 34.01 -56.87
CA SER A 624 -5.29 34.62 -55.52
C SER A 624 -5.98 33.69 -54.51
N PRO A 625 -5.74 33.85 -53.19
CA PRO A 625 -6.42 33.04 -52.16
C PRO A 625 -7.95 33.16 -52.22
N LEU A 626 -8.46 34.34 -52.57
CA LEU A 626 -9.90 34.56 -52.76
C LEU A 626 -10.44 33.85 -54.00
N GLN A 627 -9.68 33.83 -55.12
CA GLN A 627 -10.03 33.04 -56.29
C GLN A 627 -10.10 31.53 -55.97
N VAL A 628 -9.13 31.00 -55.22
CA VAL A 628 -9.11 29.58 -54.82
C VAL A 628 -10.28 29.24 -53.89
N TYR A 629 -10.60 30.14 -52.95
CA TYR A 629 -11.76 29.96 -52.06
C TYR A 629 -13.09 29.99 -52.83
N CYS A 630 -13.27 30.94 -53.75
CA CYS A 630 -14.45 30.99 -54.63
C CYS A 630 -14.60 29.70 -55.47
N GLU A 631 -13.51 29.22 -56.08
CA GLU A 631 -13.52 27.98 -56.86
C GLU A 631 -13.87 26.75 -56.01
N ALA A 632 -13.40 26.69 -54.76
CA ALA A 632 -13.72 25.60 -53.82
C ALA A 632 -15.19 25.60 -53.38
N GLU A 633 -15.81 26.78 -53.23
CA GLU A 633 -17.26 26.97 -53.00
C GLU A 633 -18.09 26.80 -54.29
N GLY A 634 -17.49 26.37 -55.41
CA GLY A 634 -18.14 26.15 -56.70
C GLY A 634 -18.34 27.40 -57.57
N VAL A 635 -17.92 28.58 -57.11
CA VAL A 635 -18.02 29.85 -57.83
C VAL A 635 -16.86 29.97 -58.83
N THR A 636 -17.05 29.35 -60.00
CA THR A 636 -16.06 29.31 -61.09
C THR A 636 -16.30 30.35 -62.19
N ASP A 637 -17.52 30.91 -62.28
CA ASP A 637 -17.91 31.91 -63.30
C ASP A 637 -17.28 33.31 -63.09
N ILE A 638 -16.63 33.53 -61.93
CA ILE A 638 -16.10 34.84 -61.52
C ILE A 638 -14.58 34.76 -61.40
N VAL A 639 -13.89 35.58 -62.20
CA VAL A 639 -12.45 35.84 -62.06
C VAL A 639 -12.26 37.07 -61.18
N VAL A 640 -11.85 36.87 -59.93
CA VAL A 640 -11.66 37.89 -58.89
C VAL A 640 -10.73 39.01 -59.38
N ALA A 641 -9.64 38.66 -60.08
CA ALA A 641 -8.71 39.63 -60.65
C ALA A 641 -9.35 40.53 -61.72
N GLU A 642 -10.27 40.01 -62.54
CA GLU A 642 -11.02 40.82 -63.50
C GLU A 642 -12.09 41.68 -62.82
N LEU A 643 -12.75 41.16 -61.78
CA LEU A 643 -13.76 41.89 -61.02
C LEU A 643 -13.13 43.10 -60.30
N MET A 644 -11.98 42.91 -59.65
CA MET A 644 -11.20 43.99 -59.05
C MET A 644 -10.81 45.05 -60.09
N LYS A 645 -10.29 44.63 -61.26
CA LYS A 645 -9.96 45.54 -62.36
C LYS A 645 -11.18 46.31 -62.91
N LYS A 646 -12.35 45.67 -62.99
CA LYS A 646 -13.61 46.33 -63.40
C LYS A 646 -14.08 47.34 -62.34
N LEU A 647 -13.92 47.03 -61.05
CA LEU A 647 -14.22 47.95 -59.94
C LEU A 647 -13.26 49.16 -59.88
N ASP A 648 -11.97 48.97 -60.17
CA ASP A 648 -11.02 50.07 -60.29
C ASP A 648 -11.42 51.03 -61.43
N ILE A 649 -11.68 50.49 -62.64
CA ILE A 649 -12.13 51.28 -63.80
C ILE A 649 -13.45 52.03 -63.53
N LEU A 650 -14.38 51.42 -62.78
CA LEU A 650 -15.62 52.08 -62.36
C LEU A 650 -15.36 53.15 -61.30
N GLY A 651 -14.45 52.92 -60.36
CA GLY A 651 -14.08 53.90 -59.32
C GLY A 651 -13.49 55.19 -59.89
N ASP A 652 -12.78 55.11 -61.03
CA ASP A 652 -12.22 56.25 -61.75
C ASP A 652 -13.26 57.02 -62.61
N ASN A 653 -14.51 56.54 -62.70
CA ASN A 653 -15.53 57.13 -63.58
C ASN A 653 -16.31 58.28 -62.92
N ALA A 654 -15.97 59.51 -63.29
CA ALA A 654 -16.53 60.75 -62.72
C ALA A 654 -18.05 60.97 -62.96
N ASN A 655 -18.71 60.16 -63.79
CA ASN A 655 -20.14 60.31 -64.11
C ASN A 655 -21.08 59.52 -63.18
N LEU A 656 -20.56 58.82 -62.17
CA LEU A 656 -21.35 58.05 -61.21
C LEU A 656 -22.04 58.95 -60.16
N THR A 657 -23.25 58.57 -59.75
CA THR A 657 -23.93 59.20 -58.60
C THR A 657 -23.21 58.88 -57.29
N ASN A 658 -23.42 59.70 -56.26
CA ASN A 658 -22.83 59.50 -54.93
C ASN A 658 -23.15 58.12 -54.33
N GLU A 659 -24.34 57.58 -54.61
CA GLU A 659 -24.78 56.27 -54.13
C GLU A 659 -24.01 55.13 -54.84
N GLU A 660 -23.85 55.21 -56.16
CA GLU A 660 -23.06 54.25 -56.95
C GLU A 660 -21.57 54.27 -56.56
N GLN A 661 -20.99 55.47 -56.35
CA GLN A 661 -19.61 55.63 -55.88
C GLN A 661 -19.40 54.93 -54.53
N VAL A 662 -20.33 55.10 -53.57
CA VAL A 662 -20.27 54.42 -52.27
C VAL A 662 -20.35 52.90 -52.43
N VAL A 663 -21.21 52.38 -53.31
CA VAL A 663 -21.32 50.93 -53.57
C VAL A 663 -20.03 50.36 -54.15
N ILE A 664 -19.39 51.05 -55.11
CA ILE A 664 -18.12 50.60 -55.71
C ILE A 664 -16.99 50.62 -54.68
N ILE A 665 -16.88 51.67 -53.86
CA ILE A 665 -15.90 51.77 -52.77
C ILE A 665 -16.10 50.64 -51.75
N GLN A 666 -17.36 50.36 -51.37
CA GLN A 666 -17.68 49.27 -50.45
C GLN A 666 -17.32 47.90 -51.04
N ALA A 667 -17.73 47.60 -52.28
CA ALA A 667 -17.42 46.33 -52.94
C ALA A 667 -15.90 46.08 -53.05
N ARG A 668 -15.15 47.09 -53.48
CA ARG A 668 -13.67 47.06 -53.56
C ARG A 668 -13.04 46.84 -52.19
N THR A 669 -13.54 47.50 -51.15
CA THR A 669 -13.05 47.37 -49.77
C THR A 669 -13.30 45.96 -49.23
N VAL A 670 -14.50 45.41 -49.44
CA VAL A 670 -14.86 44.04 -49.01
C VAL A 670 -13.97 42.99 -49.69
N LEU A 671 -13.79 43.06 -51.01
CA LEU A 671 -12.92 42.13 -51.74
C LEU A 671 -11.46 42.23 -51.26
N THR A 672 -10.94 43.46 -51.08
CA THR A 672 -9.57 43.69 -50.58
C THR A 672 -9.36 43.16 -49.16
N LEU A 673 -10.36 43.30 -48.28
CA LEU A 673 -10.30 42.79 -46.91
C LEU A 673 -10.40 41.26 -46.89
N ALA A 674 -11.31 40.67 -47.66
CA ALA A 674 -11.47 39.22 -47.78
C ALA A 674 -10.18 38.56 -48.28
N GLU A 675 -9.53 39.13 -49.31
CA GLU A 675 -8.28 38.57 -49.84
C GLU A 675 -7.11 38.69 -48.84
N LYS A 676 -7.03 39.80 -48.08
CA LYS A 676 -6.05 39.96 -46.99
C LYS A 676 -6.32 39.02 -45.82
N GLU A 677 -7.57 38.79 -45.46
CA GLU A 677 -7.95 37.90 -44.36
C GLU A 677 -7.64 36.44 -44.71
N LEU A 678 -8.01 35.99 -45.91
CA LEU A 678 -7.67 34.66 -46.43
C LEU A 678 -6.15 34.47 -46.51
N PHE A 679 -5.41 35.45 -47.05
CA PHE A 679 -3.95 35.40 -47.08
C PHE A 679 -3.34 35.34 -45.67
N SER A 680 -3.84 36.13 -44.71
CA SER A 680 -3.35 36.11 -43.33
C SER A 680 -3.65 34.81 -42.61
N LYS A 681 -4.84 34.21 -42.82
CA LYS A 681 -5.20 32.88 -42.30
C LYS A 681 -4.29 31.81 -42.89
N GLN A 682 -4.15 31.78 -44.21
CA GLN A 682 -3.33 30.79 -44.92
C GLN A 682 -1.85 30.91 -44.55
N LYS A 683 -1.34 32.14 -44.35
CA LYS A 683 0.00 32.36 -43.81
C LYS A 683 0.14 31.78 -42.39
N GLY A 684 -0.82 32.06 -41.51
CA GLY A 684 -0.83 31.50 -40.15
C GLY A 684 -0.75 29.97 -40.15
N TYR A 685 -1.57 29.29 -40.96
CA TYR A 685 -1.51 27.83 -41.12
C TYR A 685 -0.15 27.32 -41.64
N LEU A 686 0.51 28.06 -42.55
CA LEU A 686 1.83 27.68 -43.07
C LEU A 686 2.94 27.90 -42.04
N ASP A 687 2.86 28.99 -41.26
CA ASP A 687 3.79 29.25 -40.16
C ASP A 687 3.62 28.17 -39.05
N ASP A 688 2.38 27.84 -38.66
CA ASP A 688 2.04 26.79 -37.67
C ASP A 688 2.48 25.38 -38.13
N GLU A 689 2.25 25.02 -39.41
CA GLU A 689 2.66 23.73 -39.97
C GLU A 689 4.20 23.63 -40.11
N LEU A 690 4.89 24.75 -40.36
CA LEU A 690 6.35 24.80 -40.40
C LEU A 690 6.95 24.62 -39.01
N ASP A 691 6.38 25.27 -37.99
CA ASP A 691 6.78 25.07 -36.58
C ASP A 691 6.46 23.65 -36.11
N PHE A 692 5.32 23.06 -36.49
CA PHE A 692 5.01 21.65 -36.19
C PHE A 692 6.01 20.68 -36.84
N ARG A 693 6.38 20.88 -38.11
CA ARG A 693 7.39 20.05 -38.79
C ARG A 693 8.76 20.21 -38.15
N LYS A 694 9.13 21.42 -37.74
CA LYS A 694 10.37 21.68 -37.02
C LYS A 694 10.39 20.96 -35.67
N GLN A 695 9.32 21.08 -34.88
CA GLN A 695 9.20 20.37 -33.59
C GLN A 695 9.26 18.84 -33.77
N SER A 696 8.59 18.31 -34.81
CA SER A 696 8.62 16.87 -35.14
C SER A 696 10.02 16.41 -35.53
N LEU A 697 10.76 17.23 -36.29
CA LEU A 697 12.14 16.98 -36.69
C LEU A 697 13.09 17.04 -35.47
N ASP A 698 12.94 18.04 -34.61
CA ASP A 698 13.71 18.19 -33.38
C ASP A 698 13.45 17.01 -32.41
N GLN A 699 12.21 16.52 -32.32
CA GLN A 699 11.86 15.32 -31.55
C GLN A 699 12.46 14.05 -32.15
N ALA A 700 12.46 13.90 -33.48
CA ALA A 700 13.11 12.77 -34.16
C ALA A 700 14.63 12.80 -33.97
N HIS A 701 15.28 13.96 -34.09
CA HIS A 701 16.70 14.13 -33.78
C HIS A 701 17.00 13.79 -32.32
N LYS A 702 16.14 14.19 -31.38
CA LYS A 702 16.28 13.83 -29.96
C LYS A 702 16.22 12.31 -29.74
N GLN A 703 15.27 11.62 -30.38
CA GLN A 703 15.18 10.14 -30.33
C GLN A 703 16.38 9.45 -30.98
N ILE A 704 16.91 9.99 -32.08
CA ILE A 704 18.13 9.47 -32.71
C ILE A 704 19.33 9.57 -31.75
N LEU A 705 19.54 10.74 -31.12
CA LEU A 705 20.60 10.93 -30.13
C LEU A 705 20.47 10.01 -28.91
N GLU A 706 19.24 9.73 -28.45
CA GLU A 706 18.96 8.79 -27.37
C GLU A 706 19.31 7.34 -27.75
N LEU A 707 18.90 6.90 -28.95
CA LEU A 707 19.23 5.58 -29.50
C LEU A 707 20.75 5.42 -29.73
N GLU A 708 21.41 6.46 -30.25
CA GLU A 708 22.87 6.50 -30.42
C GLU A 708 23.60 6.43 -29.08
N ALA A 709 23.10 7.11 -28.05
CA ALA A 709 23.68 7.03 -26.71
C ALA A 709 23.51 5.64 -26.07
N MET A 710 22.33 5.03 -26.18
CA MET A 710 22.10 3.66 -25.72
C MET A 710 22.95 2.63 -26.48
N LEU A 711 23.15 2.83 -27.79
CA LEU A 711 24.05 2.00 -28.59
C LEU A 711 25.51 2.11 -28.11
N TYR A 712 25.98 3.32 -27.76
CA TYR A 712 27.30 3.53 -27.19
C TYR A 712 27.49 2.76 -25.88
N ASP A 713 26.55 2.89 -24.95
CA ASP A 713 26.62 2.23 -23.65
C ASP A 713 26.51 0.69 -23.77
N ALA A 714 25.73 0.18 -24.74
CA ALA A 714 25.64 -1.25 -25.04
C ALA A 714 26.96 -1.82 -25.63
N LEU A 715 27.63 -1.05 -26.50
CA LEU A 715 28.93 -1.42 -27.08
C LEU A 715 30.07 -1.43 -26.05
N GLN A 716 29.93 -0.68 -24.96
CA GLN A 716 30.90 -0.61 -23.86
C GLN A 716 30.82 -1.80 -22.89
N GLN A 717 29.77 -2.63 -22.96
CA GLN A 717 29.62 -3.84 -22.16
C GLN A 717 30.40 -5.03 -22.75
N GLU A 718 30.79 -6.02 -21.93
CA GLU A 718 31.61 -7.17 -22.36
C GLU A 718 30.99 -7.96 -23.52
N ALA A 719 29.66 -7.99 -23.63
CA ALA A 719 28.96 -8.61 -24.75
C ALA A 719 29.03 -7.80 -26.06
N GLY A 720 29.11 -6.46 -25.97
CA GLY A 720 29.17 -5.54 -27.10
C GLY A 720 30.57 -5.30 -27.67
N ALA A 721 31.63 -5.59 -26.90
CA ALA A 721 33.02 -5.34 -27.29
C ALA A 721 33.41 -5.90 -28.67
N LYS A 722 32.94 -7.11 -29.03
CA LYS A 722 33.19 -7.73 -30.35
C LYS A 722 32.52 -7.01 -31.52
N ILE A 723 31.44 -6.28 -31.27
CA ILE A 723 30.75 -5.45 -32.28
C ILE A 723 31.44 -4.08 -32.37
N SER A 724 31.93 -3.55 -31.24
CA SER A 724 32.72 -2.32 -31.20
C SER A 724 34.01 -2.41 -32.04
N GLU A 725 34.65 -3.59 -32.09
CA GLU A 725 35.81 -3.85 -32.96
C GLU A 725 35.49 -3.81 -34.47
N LEU A 726 34.23 -3.95 -34.88
CA LEU A 726 33.80 -3.90 -36.29
C LEU A 726 33.45 -2.48 -36.77
N LEU A 727 33.28 -1.52 -35.86
CA LEU A 727 33.00 -0.13 -36.21
C LEU A 727 34.29 0.62 -36.58
N SER A 728 34.18 1.52 -37.57
CA SER A 728 35.27 2.44 -37.90
C SER A 728 35.47 3.50 -36.82
N GLU A 729 36.66 4.08 -36.75
CA GLU A 729 36.98 5.14 -35.78
C GLU A 729 36.12 6.41 -36.01
N GLU A 730 35.66 6.65 -37.23
CA GLU A 730 34.74 7.76 -37.53
C GLU A 730 33.33 7.51 -36.96
N GLU A 731 32.83 6.28 -37.02
CA GLU A 731 31.55 5.89 -36.41
C GLU A 731 31.62 5.95 -34.88
N LYS A 732 32.73 5.53 -34.27
CA LYS A 732 32.94 5.61 -32.82
C LYS A 732 32.96 7.06 -32.32
N GLU A 733 33.67 7.96 -32.99
CA GLU A 733 33.68 9.39 -32.62
C GLU A 733 32.33 10.07 -32.88
N LYS A 734 31.59 9.71 -33.93
CA LYS A 734 30.20 10.16 -34.13
C LYS A 734 29.31 9.75 -32.96
N LEU A 735 29.35 8.47 -32.58
CA LEU A 735 28.53 7.92 -31.49
C LEU A 735 28.87 8.56 -30.13
N LYS A 736 30.16 8.78 -29.87
CA LYS A 736 30.66 9.51 -28.69
C LYS A 736 30.26 10.99 -28.67
N SER A 737 30.23 11.65 -29.84
CA SER A 737 29.73 13.01 -29.98
C SER A 737 28.22 13.09 -29.74
N ALA A 738 27.45 12.10 -30.21
CA ALA A 738 26.01 11.98 -29.95
C ALA A 738 25.71 11.84 -28.45
N VAL A 739 26.45 10.99 -27.74
CA VAL A 739 26.39 10.87 -26.26
C VAL A 739 26.64 12.20 -25.57
N GLU A 740 27.66 12.96 -25.99
CA GLU A 740 27.97 14.26 -25.41
C GLU A 740 27.00 15.39 -25.82
N GLN A 741 26.20 15.18 -26.86
CA GLN A 741 25.07 16.04 -27.21
C GLN A 741 23.80 15.67 -26.42
N TRP A 742 23.53 14.38 -26.23
CA TRP A 742 22.40 13.89 -25.41
C TRP A 742 22.49 14.30 -23.93
N LYS A 743 23.71 14.41 -23.39
CA LYS A 743 23.97 14.86 -22.00
C LYS A 743 23.76 16.36 -21.76
N ARG A 744 23.57 17.18 -22.80
CA ARG A 744 23.49 18.65 -22.72
C ARG A 744 22.07 19.16 -22.82
#